data_AF-A0A2E6HBC8-F1
#
_entry.id   AF-A0A2E6HBC8-F1
#
_cell.length_a   1.000
_cell.length_b   1.000
_cell.length_c   1.000
_cell.angle_alpha   90.00
_cell.angle_beta   90.00
_cell.angle_gamma   90.00
#
_symmetry.space_group_name_H-M   'P 1'
#
loop_
_entity.id
_entity.type
_entity.pdbx_description
1 polymer ?
#
loop_
_entity_poly.entity_id
_entity_poly.type
_entity_poly.pdbx_seq_one_letter_code
_entity_poly.pdbx_strand_id
1 'polypeptide(L)'
;MIKALFLLLISTSVFASEYKTLSKMRKSLGGDLYQAVGCLPKVTKAGGASFCSGFSLSKKELENLQSMSFKSCKRLIKKKFGFHLSQEVQPRQLKEEEFSRFMHSTKRAQVYYPEKLVLLKQGTGRVDCVHELMHLYQYHSKNKSKLSISSRNQKERKMVLELEAHVKRVALLEKRKKIKEAQKIGKSLQPYIKFLGRYKAMHRWLHEKEIYYFIYKNCDKFKCSVLDKDIALANLYSLRNYFPWRIKDWLISESAKLIKQKELEVFNKVVKNWKPLGKIDKKDLVIQINSSITDLQNELREDKVFFIKNSLFKEGVICDKGNLIILHKGELDHALVVAATLRKKQLEQNKNLCKNWPDTRVTAKEFNQGIVTREDYERIVLTSKMAKVLSDMDVYTLLFENQDLFPTDETSLILERWLAAKTASTFKVWETKLPKVFSAGMKLRFAEENDLPMIYVNSRKLVLDLGAMDSVIRPIALSTEQLRSMVVLEAKTLSTAEGRTQTAPKVMLTTTMSNYNSKMQSSRWVLADLKIIGVDGTLGLNNFYGTEFSIIPKTRWINFVNFKTKPAGAFDLQENHRGEFDAVEFKCPEGYVLRVDSGSQVRGDIKSEDLGKNYKNKRLKCGNQYFRGPFEEIITEGPIFSRDVILNMGWPLLREYKQIDISLKDGWIDFKR
;
A
#
# COMPACT_ATOMS: atom_id res chain seq x y z
N MET A 1 -49.13 -9.26 -38.99
CA MET A 1 -48.30 -9.33 -37.75
C MET A 1 -47.17 -10.36 -37.80
N ILE A 2 -47.37 -11.57 -38.33
CA ILE A 2 -46.34 -12.64 -38.33
C ILE A 2 -45.08 -12.28 -39.16
N LYS A 3 -45.22 -11.55 -40.27
CA LYS A 3 -44.07 -11.10 -41.09
C LYS A 3 -43.17 -10.06 -40.39
N ALA A 4 -43.72 -9.22 -39.52
CA ALA A 4 -42.95 -8.20 -38.78
C ALA A 4 -42.16 -8.82 -37.61
N LEU A 5 -42.70 -9.86 -36.97
CA LEU A 5 -42.01 -10.61 -35.91
C LEU A 5 -40.83 -11.43 -36.47
N PHE A 6 -40.98 -12.00 -37.67
CA PHE A 6 -39.92 -12.76 -38.35
C PHE A 6 -38.75 -11.87 -38.79
N LEU A 7 -39.02 -10.64 -39.26
CA LEU A 7 -37.97 -9.65 -39.60
C LEU A 7 -37.23 -9.10 -38.36
N LEU A 8 -37.90 -9.02 -37.20
CA LEU A 8 -37.26 -8.66 -35.93
C LEU A 8 -36.39 -9.79 -35.35
N LEU A 9 -36.80 -11.05 -35.52
CA LEU A 9 -36.02 -12.23 -35.11
C LEU A 9 -34.81 -12.51 -36.02
N ILE A 10 -34.91 -12.23 -37.33
CA ILE A 10 -33.79 -12.37 -38.27
C ILE A 10 -32.77 -11.23 -38.09
N SER A 11 -33.19 -9.99 -37.80
CA SER A 11 -32.24 -8.90 -37.55
C SER A 11 -31.51 -9.07 -36.21
N THR A 12 -32.18 -9.48 -35.14
CA THR A 12 -31.51 -9.72 -33.83
C THR A 12 -30.57 -10.94 -33.85
N SER A 13 -30.87 -11.98 -34.62
CA SER A 13 -30.00 -13.17 -34.77
C SER A 13 -28.77 -12.93 -35.67
N VAL A 14 -28.88 -12.07 -36.69
CA VAL A 14 -27.74 -11.70 -37.55
C VAL A 14 -26.76 -10.76 -36.83
N PHE A 15 -27.24 -9.85 -35.97
CA PHE A 15 -26.37 -8.98 -35.17
C PHE A 15 -25.70 -9.70 -33.99
N ALA A 16 -26.33 -10.74 -33.41
CA ALA A 16 -25.69 -11.61 -32.40
C ALA A 16 -24.62 -12.55 -33.01
N SER A 17 -24.72 -12.84 -34.31
CA SER A 17 -23.78 -13.65 -35.08
C SER A 17 -22.48 -12.90 -35.40
N GLU A 18 -22.55 -11.61 -35.69
CA GLU A 18 -21.45 -10.84 -36.29
C GLU A 18 -20.19 -10.71 -35.41
N TYR A 19 -20.35 -10.65 -34.08
CA TYR A 19 -19.23 -10.55 -33.13
C TYR A 19 -18.98 -11.86 -32.37
N LYS A 20 -19.60 -12.97 -32.80
CA LYS A 20 -19.51 -14.26 -32.11
C LYS A 20 -18.07 -14.76 -32.04
N THR A 21 -17.28 -14.53 -33.10
CA THR A 21 -15.85 -14.85 -33.16
C THR A 21 -15.06 -14.03 -32.13
N LEU A 22 -15.19 -12.70 -32.14
CA LEU A 22 -14.53 -11.80 -31.18
C LEU A 22 -14.93 -12.10 -29.72
N SER A 23 -16.19 -12.41 -29.48
CA SER A 23 -16.69 -12.82 -28.15
C SER A 23 -16.08 -14.13 -27.68
N LYS A 24 -16.03 -15.16 -28.54
CA LYS A 24 -15.38 -16.45 -28.24
C LYS A 24 -13.89 -16.28 -27.99
N MET A 25 -13.21 -15.44 -28.78
CA MET A 25 -11.79 -15.12 -28.60
C MET A 25 -11.53 -14.37 -27.31
N ARG A 26 -12.34 -13.36 -26.97
CA ARG A 26 -12.25 -12.62 -25.70
C ARG A 26 -12.41 -13.54 -24.50
N LYS A 27 -13.41 -14.44 -24.51
CA LYS A 27 -13.62 -15.41 -23.43
C LYS A 27 -12.42 -16.35 -23.28
N SER A 28 -11.92 -16.89 -24.40
CA SER A 28 -10.76 -17.78 -24.42
C SER A 28 -9.49 -17.10 -23.89
N LEU A 29 -9.14 -15.94 -24.47
CA LEU A 29 -8.00 -15.12 -24.06
C LEU A 29 -8.11 -14.66 -22.60
N GLY A 30 -9.31 -14.31 -22.14
CA GLY A 30 -9.57 -13.92 -20.76
C GLY A 30 -9.35 -15.07 -19.78
N GLY A 31 -9.79 -16.28 -20.13
CA GLY A 31 -9.54 -17.49 -19.35
C GLY A 31 -8.05 -17.84 -19.26
N ASP A 32 -7.33 -17.81 -20.38
CA ASP A 32 -5.88 -18.04 -20.40
C ASP A 32 -5.13 -17.00 -19.55
N LEU A 33 -5.54 -15.74 -19.63
CA LEU A 33 -4.94 -14.65 -18.87
C LEU A 33 -5.18 -14.81 -17.37
N TYR A 34 -6.39 -15.19 -16.97
CA TYR A 34 -6.72 -15.50 -15.58
C TYR A 34 -5.87 -16.65 -15.04
N GLN A 35 -5.70 -17.72 -15.82
CA GLN A 35 -4.82 -18.83 -15.46
C GLN A 35 -3.36 -18.40 -15.34
N ALA A 36 -2.84 -17.58 -16.27
CA ALA A 36 -1.47 -17.09 -16.22
C ALA A 36 -1.21 -16.12 -15.06
N VAL A 37 -2.19 -15.31 -14.68
CA VAL A 37 -2.13 -14.47 -13.47
C VAL A 37 -2.09 -15.36 -12.22
N GLY A 38 -2.96 -16.38 -12.16
CA GLY A 38 -3.06 -17.36 -11.08
C GLY A 38 -1.83 -18.24 -10.88
N CYS A 39 -1.09 -18.50 -11.96
CA CYS A 39 0.01 -19.45 -11.93
C CYS A 39 1.32 -18.82 -11.40
N LEU A 40 2.08 -19.63 -10.65
CA LEU A 40 3.40 -19.31 -10.11
C LEU A 40 4.37 -20.48 -10.40
N PRO A 41 5.63 -20.19 -10.75
CA PRO A 41 6.63 -21.23 -10.96
C PRO A 41 7.02 -21.88 -9.62
N LYS A 42 7.41 -23.15 -9.67
CA LYS A 42 7.73 -23.94 -8.48
C LYS A 42 8.84 -24.98 -8.74
N VAL A 43 9.55 -25.33 -7.68
CA VAL A 43 10.42 -26.52 -7.66
C VAL A 43 9.53 -27.77 -7.53
N THR A 44 9.77 -28.77 -8.36
CA THR A 44 8.99 -30.02 -8.39
C THR A 44 9.51 -30.99 -7.34
N LYS A 45 8.71 -32.02 -7.00
CA LYS A 45 9.14 -33.10 -6.08
C LYS A 45 10.41 -33.82 -6.56
N ALA A 46 10.61 -33.89 -7.88
CA ALA A 46 11.80 -34.48 -8.51
C ALA A 46 13.04 -33.57 -8.45
N GLY A 47 12.95 -32.39 -7.83
CA GLY A 47 14.06 -31.44 -7.71
C GLY A 47 14.32 -30.57 -8.94
N GLY A 48 13.48 -30.67 -9.98
CA GLY A 48 13.50 -29.77 -11.14
C GLY A 48 12.68 -28.50 -10.89
N ALA A 49 12.58 -27.62 -11.88
CA ALA A 49 11.70 -26.44 -11.83
C ALA A 49 10.64 -26.48 -12.95
N SER A 50 9.43 -26.04 -12.65
CA SER A 50 8.33 -25.94 -13.60
C SER A 50 7.77 -24.53 -13.62
N PHE A 51 7.55 -24.02 -14.83
CA PHE A 51 7.10 -22.67 -15.10
C PHE A 51 5.75 -22.67 -15.81
N CYS A 52 5.00 -21.59 -15.65
CA CYS A 52 3.61 -21.50 -16.10
C CYS A 52 3.51 -21.34 -17.61
N SER A 53 4.50 -20.71 -18.23
CA SER A 53 4.60 -20.70 -19.68
C SER A 53 4.82 -22.11 -20.25
N GLY A 54 5.13 -23.11 -19.41
CA GLY A 54 5.25 -24.55 -19.71
C GLY A 54 6.69 -25.03 -19.90
N PHE A 55 7.70 -24.15 -19.75
CA PHE A 55 9.09 -24.60 -19.76
C PHE A 55 9.42 -25.26 -18.41
N SER A 56 10.35 -26.19 -18.41
CA SER A 56 10.84 -26.82 -17.21
C SER A 56 12.35 -26.94 -17.26
N LEU A 57 12.95 -26.98 -16.08
CA LEU A 57 14.36 -27.29 -15.88
C LEU A 57 14.44 -28.64 -15.19
N SER A 58 15.25 -29.54 -15.74
CA SER A 58 15.62 -30.76 -15.02
C SER A 58 16.38 -30.41 -13.73
N LYS A 59 16.46 -31.36 -12.79
CA LYS A 59 17.23 -31.21 -11.55
C LYS A 59 18.67 -30.76 -11.84
N LYS A 60 19.34 -31.44 -12.79
CA LYS A 60 20.71 -31.13 -13.22
C LYS A 60 20.84 -29.73 -13.81
N GLU A 61 19.88 -29.30 -14.64
CA GLU A 61 19.89 -27.94 -15.20
C GLU A 61 19.70 -26.88 -14.12
N LEU A 62 18.79 -27.10 -13.17
CA LEU A 62 18.55 -26.20 -12.06
C LEU A 62 19.79 -26.09 -11.15
N GLU A 63 20.41 -27.21 -10.78
CA GLU A 63 21.65 -27.27 -9.99
C GLU A 63 22.81 -26.56 -10.71
N ASN A 64 22.93 -26.77 -12.03
CA ASN A 64 23.91 -26.07 -12.85
C ASN A 64 23.68 -24.56 -12.83
N LEU A 65 22.44 -24.09 -13.03
CA LEU A 65 22.12 -22.65 -12.99
C LEU A 65 22.40 -22.05 -11.60
N GLN A 66 22.08 -22.77 -10.53
CA GLN A 66 22.32 -22.34 -9.15
C GLN A 66 23.81 -22.22 -8.80
N SER A 67 24.67 -23.03 -9.41
CA SER A 67 26.14 -23.02 -9.16
C SER A 67 26.96 -22.30 -10.24
N MET A 68 26.34 -21.89 -11.35
CA MET A 68 27.01 -21.31 -12.52
C MET A 68 27.75 -20.01 -12.21
N SER A 69 29.02 -19.87 -12.62
CA SER A 69 29.73 -18.58 -12.56
C SER A 69 29.25 -17.61 -13.65
N PHE A 70 29.49 -16.31 -13.46
CA PHE A 70 29.14 -15.30 -14.48
C PHE A 70 29.82 -15.59 -15.83
N LYS A 71 31.10 -15.97 -15.83
CA LYS A 71 31.84 -16.36 -17.06
C LYS A 71 31.21 -17.56 -17.76
N SER A 72 30.80 -18.58 -17.00
CA SER A 72 30.13 -19.76 -17.55
C SER A 72 28.76 -19.43 -18.14
N CYS A 73 28.01 -18.54 -17.50
CA CYS A 73 26.72 -18.07 -18.01
C CYS A 73 26.86 -17.36 -19.36
N LYS A 74 27.79 -16.40 -19.49
CA LYS A 74 28.07 -15.70 -20.76
C LYS A 74 28.43 -16.69 -21.88
N ARG A 75 29.28 -17.67 -21.58
CA ARG A 75 29.68 -18.71 -22.54
C ARG A 75 28.48 -19.55 -22.98
N LEU A 76 27.60 -19.91 -22.05
CA LEU A 76 26.42 -20.72 -22.35
C LEU A 76 25.40 -19.97 -23.21
N ILE A 77 25.15 -18.69 -22.94
CA ILE A 77 24.30 -17.82 -23.76
C ILE A 77 24.79 -17.82 -25.22
N LYS A 78 26.08 -17.58 -25.43
CA LYS A 78 26.68 -17.57 -26.77
C LYS A 78 26.65 -18.97 -27.42
N LYS A 79 27.12 -20.00 -26.71
CA LYS A 79 27.26 -21.37 -27.28
C LYS A 79 25.92 -22.03 -27.59
N LYS A 80 24.92 -21.88 -26.71
CA LYS A 80 23.64 -22.60 -26.83
C LYS A 80 22.60 -21.84 -27.64
N PHE A 81 22.55 -20.50 -27.51
CA PHE A 81 21.50 -19.69 -28.13
C PHE A 81 22.02 -18.77 -29.24
N GLY A 82 23.34 -18.59 -29.37
CA GLY A 82 23.93 -17.72 -30.39
C GLY A 82 23.75 -16.23 -30.12
N PHE A 83 23.47 -15.84 -28.86
CA PHE A 83 23.34 -14.43 -28.48
C PHE A 83 24.69 -13.82 -28.11
N HIS A 84 24.94 -12.60 -28.57
CA HIS A 84 26.10 -11.80 -28.20
C HIS A 84 25.81 -11.02 -26.91
N LEU A 85 26.84 -10.74 -26.09
CA LEU A 85 26.70 -9.90 -24.90
C LEU A 85 27.45 -8.59 -25.13
N SER A 86 26.79 -7.45 -24.90
CA SER A 86 27.42 -6.13 -24.98
C SER A 86 27.39 -5.43 -23.64
N GLN A 87 28.55 -4.92 -23.20
CA GLN A 87 28.71 -4.11 -21.99
C GLN A 87 28.73 -2.60 -22.29
N GLU A 88 28.97 -2.22 -23.54
CA GLU A 88 29.00 -0.84 -24.02
C GLU A 88 28.04 -0.73 -25.20
N VAL A 89 26.81 -0.33 -24.90
CA VAL A 89 25.76 -0.24 -25.91
C VAL A 89 25.78 1.17 -26.47
N GLN A 90 26.24 1.31 -27.70
CA GLN A 90 26.16 2.55 -28.46
C GLN A 90 24.72 2.71 -29.00
N PRO A 91 24.14 3.93 -29.02
CA PRO A 91 22.82 4.19 -29.59
C PRO A 91 22.65 3.70 -31.04
N ARG A 92 23.75 3.48 -31.77
CA ARG A 92 23.75 2.99 -33.16
C ARG A 92 23.24 1.54 -33.32
N GLN A 93 23.20 0.73 -32.27
CA GLN A 93 22.79 -0.69 -32.34
C GLN A 93 21.33 -0.95 -31.98
N LEU A 94 20.61 0.05 -31.45
CA LEU A 94 19.24 -0.07 -30.96
C LEU A 94 18.43 1.18 -31.30
N LYS A 95 17.10 1.10 -31.27
CA LYS A 95 16.30 2.31 -31.26
C LYS A 95 16.58 3.10 -29.98
N GLU A 96 16.83 4.40 -30.10
CA GLU A 96 17.19 5.28 -28.98
C GLU A 96 16.19 5.20 -27.82
N GLU A 97 14.89 5.11 -28.12
CA GLU A 97 13.84 4.92 -27.12
C GLU A 97 13.96 3.62 -26.31
N GLU A 98 14.40 2.52 -26.93
CA GLU A 98 14.52 1.22 -26.27
C GLU A 98 15.79 1.14 -25.43
N PHE A 99 16.88 1.73 -25.94
CA PHE A 99 18.10 1.92 -25.16
C PHE A 99 17.84 2.80 -23.93
N SER A 100 17.22 3.96 -24.13
CA SER A 100 16.81 4.87 -23.06
C SER A 100 15.91 4.16 -22.04
N ARG A 101 14.92 3.38 -22.50
CA ARG A 101 14.04 2.60 -21.59
C ARG A 101 14.82 1.57 -20.77
N PHE A 102 15.78 0.87 -21.37
CA PHE A 102 16.62 -0.08 -20.64
C PHE A 102 17.49 0.64 -19.60
N MET A 103 18.18 1.72 -19.99
CA MET A 103 19.05 2.50 -19.11
C MET A 103 18.30 3.07 -17.91
N HIS A 104 17.06 3.54 -18.11
CA HIS A 104 16.20 4.06 -17.02
C HIS A 104 15.51 2.96 -16.18
N SER A 105 15.55 1.68 -16.61
CA SER A 105 14.94 0.57 -15.86
C SER A 105 15.81 0.08 -14.70
N THR A 106 15.21 -0.64 -13.75
CA THR A 106 15.94 -1.35 -12.67
C THR A 106 16.69 -2.59 -13.15
N LYS A 107 16.49 -3.01 -14.41
CA LYS A 107 17.19 -4.17 -14.96
C LYS A 107 18.66 -3.85 -15.20
N ARG A 108 19.53 -4.80 -14.87
CA ARG A 108 20.96 -4.74 -15.19
C ARG A 108 21.33 -5.51 -16.44
N ALA A 109 20.51 -6.48 -16.82
CA ALA A 109 20.63 -7.19 -18.08
C ALA A 109 19.28 -7.22 -18.81
N GLN A 110 19.30 -7.31 -20.14
CA GLN A 110 18.10 -7.47 -20.95
C GLN A 110 18.40 -8.20 -22.26
N VAL A 111 17.65 -9.26 -22.55
CA VAL A 111 17.65 -9.88 -23.89
C VAL A 111 16.93 -8.98 -24.90
N TYR A 112 17.60 -8.73 -26.01
CA TYR A 112 17.06 -8.10 -27.21
C TYR A 112 17.05 -9.12 -28.35
N TYR A 113 15.86 -9.67 -28.60
CA TYR A 113 15.67 -10.84 -29.47
C TYR A 113 15.95 -10.61 -30.96
N PRO A 114 15.55 -9.49 -31.61
CA PRO A 114 15.70 -9.37 -33.06
C PRO A 114 17.17 -9.37 -33.53
N GLU A 115 18.06 -8.80 -32.73
CA GLU A 115 19.50 -8.60 -32.99
C GLU A 115 20.36 -9.65 -32.29
N LYS A 116 19.72 -10.61 -31.61
CA LYS A 116 20.35 -11.66 -30.80
C LYS A 116 21.40 -11.10 -29.84
N LEU A 117 21.02 -10.05 -29.11
CA LEU A 117 21.90 -9.31 -28.21
C LEU A 117 21.41 -9.43 -26.76
N VAL A 118 22.33 -9.50 -25.81
CA VAL A 118 22.04 -9.34 -24.37
C VAL A 118 22.78 -8.09 -23.91
N LEU A 119 22.02 -7.08 -23.54
CA LEU A 119 22.53 -5.81 -23.04
C LEU A 119 22.89 -5.96 -21.57
N LEU A 120 24.06 -5.50 -21.18
CA LEU A 120 24.55 -5.54 -19.80
C LEU A 120 24.93 -4.13 -19.34
N LYS A 121 24.42 -3.70 -18.18
CA LYS A 121 24.88 -2.48 -17.50
C LYS A 121 26.19 -2.74 -16.74
N GLN A 122 26.87 -1.66 -16.39
CA GLN A 122 27.95 -1.72 -15.41
C GLN A 122 27.43 -2.33 -14.10
N GLY A 123 28.21 -3.21 -13.47
CA GLY A 123 27.79 -3.91 -12.25
C GLY A 123 26.85 -5.12 -12.48
N THR A 124 26.60 -5.54 -13.73
CA THR A 124 25.88 -6.80 -14.01
C THR A 124 26.54 -7.98 -13.29
N GLY A 125 25.75 -8.69 -12.50
CA GLY A 125 26.17 -9.86 -11.74
C GLY A 125 25.84 -11.19 -12.41
N ARG A 126 26.18 -12.26 -11.70
CA ARG A 126 25.87 -13.65 -12.07
C ARG A 126 24.37 -13.89 -12.17
N VAL A 127 23.60 -13.39 -11.21
CA VAL A 127 22.15 -13.62 -11.14
C VAL A 127 21.42 -12.90 -12.27
N ASP A 128 21.84 -11.69 -12.63
CA ASP A 128 21.32 -10.96 -13.80
C ASP A 128 21.50 -11.78 -15.09
N CYS A 129 22.69 -12.38 -15.28
CA CYS A 129 22.94 -13.26 -16.43
C CYS A 129 22.06 -14.52 -16.40
N VAL A 130 21.91 -15.15 -15.24
CA VAL A 130 21.07 -16.34 -15.07
C VAL A 130 19.59 -16.01 -15.33
N HIS A 131 19.12 -14.83 -14.92
CA HIS A 131 17.78 -14.32 -15.23
C HIS A 131 17.55 -14.25 -16.74
N GLU A 132 18.44 -13.60 -17.49
CA GLU A 132 18.32 -13.53 -18.96
C GLU A 132 18.48 -14.91 -19.63
N LEU A 133 19.35 -15.77 -19.09
CA LEU A 133 19.49 -17.14 -19.57
C LEU A 133 18.20 -17.95 -19.40
N MET A 134 17.48 -17.78 -18.29
CA MET A 134 16.17 -18.39 -18.07
C MET A 134 15.12 -17.87 -19.07
N HIS A 135 15.18 -16.58 -19.43
CA HIS A 135 14.34 -16.02 -20.50
C HIS A 135 14.63 -16.68 -21.85
N LEU A 136 15.90 -16.90 -22.18
CA LEU A 136 16.27 -17.63 -23.39
C LEU A 136 15.76 -19.09 -23.37
N TYR A 137 15.87 -19.78 -22.25
CA TYR A 137 15.27 -21.11 -22.07
C TYR A 137 13.75 -21.10 -22.30
N GLN A 138 13.07 -20.12 -21.71
CA GLN A 138 11.63 -19.95 -21.85
C GLN A 138 11.23 -19.69 -23.30
N TYR A 139 11.95 -18.81 -24.00
CA TYR A 139 11.69 -18.41 -25.38
C TYR A 139 11.95 -19.55 -26.38
N HIS A 140 13.05 -20.28 -26.22
CA HIS A 140 13.45 -21.35 -27.14
C HIS A 140 12.89 -22.74 -26.78
N SER A 141 12.13 -22.87 -25.69
CA SER A 141 11.49 -24.14 -25.34
C SER A 141 10.46 -24.58 -26.39
N LYS A 142 10.60 -25.81 -26.92
CA LYS A 142 9.58 -26.43 -27.78
C LYS A 142 8.40 -26.86 -26.91
N ASN A 143 7.42 -25.97 -26.73
CA ASN A 143 6.41 -26.11 -25.71
C ASN A 143 4.99 -25.97 -26.29
N LYS A 144 4.12 -26.94 -25.95
CA LYS A 144 2.72 -27.01 -26.39
C LYS A 144 1.74 -26.34 -25.41
N SER A 145 2.24 -25.73 -24.33
CA SER A 145 1.41 -25.03 -23.34
C SER A 145 0.62 -23.90 -23.98
N LYS A 146 -0.68 -23.85 -23.66
CA LYS A 146 -1.59 -22.77 -24.05
C LYS A 146 -1.12 -21.39 -23.56
N LEU A 147 -0.28 -21.37 -22.51
CA LEU A 147 0.26 -20.15 -21.89
C LEU A 147 1.67 -19.80 -22.39
N SER A 148 2.24 -20.56 -23.32
CA SER A 148 3.56 -20.24 -23.90
C SER A 148 3.57 -18.87 -24.59
N ILE A 149 4.75 -18.25 -24.71
CA ILE A 149 4.91 -16.96 -25.41
C ILE A 149 4.40 -17.06 -26.85
N SER A 150 4.76 -18.15 -27.55
CA SER A 150 4.34 -18.40 -28.93
C SER A 150 2.82 -18.54 -29.07
N SER A 151 2.18 -19.36 -28.22
CA SER A 151 0.73 -19.55 -28.27
C SER A 151 -0.03 -18.26 -27.97
N ARG A 152 0.45 -17.45 -27.02
CA ARG A 152 -0.19 -16.18 -26.67
C ARG A 152 -0.03 -15.14 -27.79
N ASN A 153 1.15 -15.04 -28.40
CA ASN A 153 1.39 -14.22 -29.60
C ASN A 153 0.50 -14.62 -30.78
N GLN A 154 0.32 -15.92 -31.01
CA GLN A 154 -0.53 -16.41 -32.09
C GLN A 154 -2.00 -16.03 -31.86
N LYS A 155 -2.52 -16.18 -30.64
CA LYS A 155 -3.89 -15.78 -30.30
C LYS A 155 -4.08 -14.26 -30.35
N GLU A 156 -3.08 -13.49 -29.93
CA GLU A 156 -3.06 -12.03 -30.08
C GLU A 156 -3.19 -11.62 -31.54
N ARG A 157 -2.33 -12.17 -32.41
CA ARG A 157 -2.35 -11.88 -33.86
C ARG A 157 -3.70 -12.23 -34.47
N LYS A 158 -4.29 -13.38 -34.12
CA LYS A 158 -5.64 -13.73 -34.59
C LYS A 158 -6.67 -12.67 -34.19
N MET A 159 -6.62 -12.16 -32.95
CA MET A 159 -7.58 -11.15 -32.49
C MET A 159 -7.35 -9.80 -33.17
N VAL A 160 -6.09 -9.44 -33.42
CA VAL A 160 -5.73 -8.23 -34.19
C VAL A 160 -6.31 -8.31 -35.60
N LEU A 161 -6.09 -9.42 -36.32
CA LEU A 161 -6.60 -9.60 -37.68
C LEU A 161 -8.13 -9.53 -37.73
N GLU A 162 -8.81 -10.15 -36.76
CA GLU A 162 -10.28 -10.08 -36.68
C GLU A 162 -10.77 -8.65 -36.43
N LEU A 163 -10.14 -7.92 -35.49
CA LEU A 163 -10.48 -6.53 -35.22
C LEU A 163 -10.20 -5.61 -36.41
N GLU A 164 -9.10 -5.81 -37.12
CA GLU A 164 -8.75 -5.03 -38.31
C GLU A 164 -9.81 -5.22 -39.41
N ALA A 165 -10.34 -6.43 -39.60
CA ALA A 165 -11.42 -6.68 -40.55
C ALA A 165 -12.68 -5.84 -40.23
N HIS A 166 -13.06 -5.77 -38.96
CA HIS A 166 -14.21 -4.95 -38.54
C HIS A 166 -13.93 -3.45 -38.58
N VAL A 167 -12.72 -2.99 -38.23
CA VAL A 167 -12.32 -1.58 -38.32
C VAL A 167 -12.30 -1.10 -39.78
N LYS A 168 -11.80 -1.92 -40.71
CA LYS A 168 -11.86 -1.60 -42.16
C LYS A 168 -13.29 -1.44 -42.65
N ARG A 169 -14.23 -2.22 -42.11
CA ARG A 169 -15.66 -2.07 -42.42
C ARG A 169 -16.26 -0.77 -41.87
N VAL A 170 -15.90 -0.36 -40.65
CA VAL A 170 -16.29 0.96 -40.11
C VAL A 170 -15.78 2.07 -41.02
N ALA A 171 -14.50 2.04 -41.39
CA ALA A 171 -13.91 3.03 -42.29
C ALA A 171 -14.61 3.07 -43.66
N LEU A 172 -15.03 1.92 -44.19
CA LEU A 172 -15.80 1.86 -45.44
C LEU A 172 -17.19 2.48 -45.31
N LEU A 173 -17.87 2.29 -44.17
CA LEU A 173 -19.17 2.90 -43.90
C LEU A 173 -19.07 4.42 -43.72
N GLU A 174 -18.00 4.90 -43.07
CA GLU A 174 -17.68 6.32 -42.97
C GLU A 174 -17.44 6.94 -44.35
N LYS A 175 -16.63 6.28 -45.20
CA LYS A 175 -16.41 6.69 -46.59
C LYS A 175 -17.71 6.75 -47.41
N ARG A 176 -18.67 5.86 -47.12
CA ARG A 176 -20.01 5.84 -47.75
C ARG A 176 -21.02 6.79 -47.07
N LYS A 177 -20.57 7.69 -46.18
CA LYS A 177 -21.40 8.64 -45.41
C LYS A 177 -22.47 7.98 -44.52
N LYS A 178 -22.34 6.69 -44.20
CA LYS A 178 -23.24 5.96 -43.29
C LYS A 178 -22.81 6.11 -41.82
N ILE A 179 -22.77 7.35 -41.34
CA ILE A 179 -22.15 7.71 -40.06
C ILE A 179 -22.82 7.03 -38.86
N LYS A 180 -24.16 6.96 -38.82
CA LYS A 180 -24.89 6.32 -37.71
C LYS A 180 -24.59 4.81 -37.59
N GLU A 181 -24.46 4.11 -38.72
CA GLU A 181 -24.10 2.69 -38.76
C GLU A 181 -22.64 2.48 -38.34
N ALA A 182 -21.73 3.32 -38.82
CA ALA A 182 -20.33 3.32 -38.44
C ALA A 182 -20.14 3.52 -36.92
N GLN A 183 -20.83 4.51 -36.33
CA GLN A 183 -20.78 4.77 -34.89
C GLN A 183 -21.33 3.61 -34.07
N LYS A 184 -22.42 2.97 -34.51
CA LYS A 184 -23.01 1.80 -33.83
C LYS A 184 -22.04 0.61 -33.80
N ILE A 185 -21.38 0.33 -34.92
CA ILE A 185 -20.36 -0.73 -35.02
C ILE A 185 -19.12 -0.35 -34.21
N GLY A 186 -18.64 0.89 -34.32
CA GLY A 186 -17.50 1.41 -33.54
C GLY A 186 -17.71 1.26 -32.04
N LYS A 187 -18.88 1.65 -31.51
CA LYS A 187 -19.24 1.44 -30.09
C LYS A 187 -19.22 -0.04 -29.70
N SER A 188 -19.68 -0.93 -30.58
CA SER A 188 -19.70 -2.39 -30.34
C SER A 188 -18.30 -3.02 -30.33
N LEU A 189 -17.34 -2.42 -31.05
CA LEU A 189 -15.94 -2.86 -31.10
C LEU A 189 -15.09 -2.41 -29.90
N GLN A 190 -15.43 -1.27 -29.29
CA GLN A 190 -14.66 -0.69 -28.18
C GLN A 190 -14.30 -1.66 -27.04
N PRO A 191 -15.22 -2.51 -26.53
CA PRO A 191 -14.88 -3.49 -25.49
C PRO A 191 -13.79 -4.47 -25.89
N TYR A 192 -13.74 -4.87 -27.17
CA TYR A 192 -12.74 -5.80 -27.70
C TYR A 192 -11.39 -5.12 -27.91
N ILE A 193 -11.39 -3.87 -28.39
CA ILE A 193 -10.18 -3.04 -28.51
C ILE A 193 -9.57 -2.80 -27.12
N LYS A 194 -10.38 -2.38 -26.14
CA LYS A 194 -9.97 -2.22 -24.73
C LYS A 194 -9.42 -3.53 -24.15
N PHE A 195 -10.11 -4.65 -24.39
CA PHE A 195 -9.65 -5.96 -23.96
C PHE A 195 -8.31 -6.34 -24.59
N LEU A 196 -8.13 -6.15 -25.91
CA LEU A 196 -6.88 -6.45 -26.59
C LEU A 196 -5.74 -5.56 -26.06
N GLY A 197 -5.99 -4.28 -25.79
CA GLY A 197 -5.03 -3.39 -25.14
C GLY A 197 -4.59 -3.93 -23.77
N ARG A 198 -5.54 -4.32 -22.92
CA ARG A 198 -5.26 -4.96 -21.62
C ARG A 198 -4.50 -6.28 -21.77
N TYR A 199 -4.91 -7.12 -22.72
CA TYR A 199 -4.26 -8.40 -23.00
C TYR A 199 -2.81 -8.18 -23.45
N LYS A 200 -2.54 -7.28 -24.40
CA LYS A 200 -1.19 -6.91 -24.85
C LYS A 200 -0.31 -6.43 -23.69
N ALA A 201 -0.85 -5.58 -22.83
CA ALA A 201 -0.14 -5.09 -21.65
C ALA A 201 0.25 -6.25 -20.72
N MET A 202 -0.69 -7.11 -20.34
CA MET A 202 -0.43 -8.21 -19.40
C MET A 202 0.44 -9.32 -20.03
N HIS A 203 0.22 -9.61 -21.32
CA HIS A 203 0.95 -10.62 -22.09
C HIS A 203 2.48 -10.40 -22.03
N ARG A 204 2.91 -9.15 -22.21
CA ARG A 204 4.32 -8.74 -22.24
C ARG A 204 5.06 -8.96 -20.93
N TRP A 205 4.38 -9.07 -19.79
CA TRP A 205 5.05 -9.14 -18.49
C TRP A 205 4.97 -10.51 -17.80
N LEU A 206 4.11 -11.41 -18.26
CA LEU A 206 3.91 -12.71 -17.59
C LEU A 206 5.17 -13.57 -17.53
N HIS A 207 6.03 -13.52 -18.54
CA HIS A 207 7.27 -14.31 -18.58
C HIS A 207 8.33 -13.73 -17.63
N GLU A 208 8.47 -12.41 -17.60
CA GLU A 208 9.26 -11.64 -16.61
C GLU A 208 8.80 -11.93 -15.18
N LYS A 209 7.49 -11.89 -14.96
CA LYS A 209 6.87 -12.18 -13.66
C LYS A 209 7.33 -13.52 -13.11
N GLU A 210 7.29 -14.57 -13.94
CA GLU A 210 7.65 -15.93 -13.55
C GLU A 210 9.13 -16.00 -13.14
N ILE A 211 10.04 -15.50 -13.97
CA ILE A 211 11.48 -15.64 -13.72
C ILE A 211 11.90 -14.83 -12.50
N TYR A 212 11.46 -13.57 -12.38
CA TYR A 212 11.74 -12.79 -11.18
C TYR A 212 11.17 -13.45 -9.92
N TYR A 213 9.94 -13.97 -9.97
CA TYR A 213 9.32 -14.62 -8.82
C TYR A 213 10.10 -15.88 -8.43
N PHE A 214 10.52 -16.67 -9.41
CA PHE A 214 11.29 -17.89 -9.19
C PHE A 214 12.66 -17.60 -8.58
N ILE A 215 13.41 -16.64 -9.15
CA ILE A 215 14.72 -16.25 -8.64
C ILE A 215 14.58 -15.70 -7.22
N TYR A 216 13.63 -14.79 -6.98
CA TYR A 216 13.39 -14.22 -5.67
C TYR A 216 13.07 -15.30 -4.62
N LYS A 217 12.17 -16.24 -4.92
CA LYS A 217 11.81 -17.33 -4.01
C LYS A 217 12.92 -18.35 -3.77
N ASN A 218 13.90 -18.44 -4.67
CA ASN A 218 15.03 -19.36 -4.57
C ASN A 218 16.36 -18.64 -4.36
N CYS A 219 16.34 -17.38 -3.91
CA CYS A 219 17.52 -16.54 -3.97
C CYS A 219 18.71 -17.10 -3.20
N ASP A 220 18.47 -17.75 -2.06
CA ASP A 220 19.54 -18.34 -1.25
C ASP A 220 20.24 -19.48 -2.00
N LYS A 221 19.49 -20.29 -2.76
CA LYS A 221 20.05 -21.33 -3.65
C LYS A 221 20.82 -20.72 -4.83
N PHE A 222 20.34 -19.59 -5.34
CA PHE A 222 21.04 -18.80 -6.35
C PHE A 222 22.12 -17.88 -5.75
N LYS A 223 22.45 -18.00 -4.45
CA LYS A 223 23.46 -17.16 -3.77
C LYS A 223 23.33 -15.68 -4.14
N CYS A 224 22.10 -15.18 -4.19
CA CYS A 224 21.82 -13.79 -4.51
C CYS A 224 22.51 -12.86 -3.52
N SER A 225 23.09 -11.78 -4.01
CA SER A 225 23.43 -10.63 -3.19
C SER A 225 22.16 -9.93 -2.69
N VAL A 226 22.32 -9.04 -1.70
CA VAL A 226 21.24 -8.14 -1.25
C VAL A 226 20.67 -7.36 -2.45
N LEU A 227 21.56 -6.90 -3.32
CA LEU A 227 21.21 -6.12 -4.51
C LEU A 227 20.40 -6.92 -5.54
N ASP A 228 20.72 -8.20 -5.74
CA ASP A 228 19.93 -9.08 -6.62
C ASP A 228 18.50 -9.27 -6.07
N LYS A 229 18.36 -9.44 -4.74
CA LYS A 229 17.06 -9.55 -4.07
C LYS A 229 16.24 -8.26 -4.26
N ASP A 230 16.88 -7.10 -4.13
CA ASP A 230 16.25 -5.78 -4.29
C ASP A 230 15.73 -5.56 -5.71
N ILE A 231 16.56 -5.84 -6.72
CA ILE A 231 16.18 -5.70 -8.13
C ILE A 231 15.01 -6.62 -8.46
N ALA A 232 15.05 -7.86 -8.00
CA ALA A 232 13.97 -8.80 -8.21
C ALA A 232 12.67 -8.33 -7.54
N LEU A 233 12.72 -7.87 -6.29
CA LEU A 233 11.55 -7.36 -5.58
C LEU A 233 10.97 -6.09 -6.23
N ALA A 234 11.81 -5.15 -6.65
CA ALA A 234 11.37 -3.93 -7.33
C ALA A 234 10.66 -4.23 -8.65
N ASN A 235 11.19 -5.17 -9.45
CA ASN A 235 10.54 -5.63 -10.67
C ASN A 235 9.24 -6.40 -10.37
N LEU A 236 9.20 -7.25 -9.34
CA LEU A 236 7.96 -7.92 -8.96
C LEU A 236 6.88 -6.95 -8.49
N TYR A 237 7.27 -5.92 -7.73
CA TYR A 237 6.36 -4.89 -7.24
C TYR A 237 5.80 -4.02 -8.38
N SER A 238 6.60 -3.67 -9.39
CA SER A 238 6.10 -2.97 -10.58
C SER A 238 5.06 -3.82 -11.33
N LEU A 239 5.22 -5.15 -11.27
CA LEU A 239 4.32 -6.16 -11.85
C LEU A 239 3.21 -6.66 -10.90
N ARG A 240 3.06 -6.10 -9.69
CA ARG A 240 2.16 -6.62 -8.63
C ARG A 240 0.71 -6.79 -9.06
N ASN A 241 0.21 -5.97 -9.98
CA ASN A 241 -1.16 -6.05 -10.49
C ASN A 241 -1.41 -7.28 -11.38
N TYR A 242 -0.37 -8.05 -11.72
CA TYR A 242 -0.42 -9.26 -12.52
C TYR A 242 -0.26 -10.54 -11.69
N PHE A 243 -0.41 -10.42 -10.37
CA PHE A 243 -0.38 -11.50 -9.41
C PHE A 243 -1.75 -11.73 -8.76
N PRO A 244 -2.01 -12.93 -8.21
CA PRO A 244 -3.15 -13.16 -7.32
C PRO A 244 -3.07 -12.23 -6.11
N TRP A 245 -4.22 -11.86 -5.54
CA TRP A 245 -4.31 -10.88 -4.44
C TRP A 245 -3.33 -11.20 -3.29
N ARG A 246 -3.26 -12.46 -2.84
CA ARG A 246 -2.31 -12.89 -1.78
C ARG A 246 -0.85 -12.56 -2.09
N ILE A 247 -0.43 -12.77 -3.34
CA ILE A 247 0.95 -12.51 -3.76
C ILE A 247 1.17 -11.01 -3.99
N LYS A 248 0.17 -10.30 -4.52
CA LYS A 248 0.19 -8.84 -4.62
C LYS A 248 0.40 -8.21 -3.24
N ASP A 249 -0.36 -8.63 -2.24
CA ASP A 249 -0.29 -8.11 -0.88
C ASP A 249 1.04 -8.46 -0.21
N TRP A 250 1.51 -9.70 -0.42
CA TRP A 250 2.84 -10.11 0.01
C TRP A 250 3.94 -9.25 -0.64
N LEU A 251 3.88 -8.98 -1.95
CA LEU A 251 4.86 -8.11 -2.64
C LEU A 251 4.81 -6.67 -2.14
N ILE A 252 3.62 -6.13 -1.86
CA ILE A 252 3.47 -4.79 -1.26
C ILE A 252 4.13 -4.77 0.13
N SER A 253 3.88 -5.79 0.95
CA SER A 253 4.47 -5.93 2.28
C SER A 253 6.00 -6.05 2.22
N GLU A 254 6.54 -6.95 1.40
CA GLU A 254 7.99 -7.16 1.28
C GLU A 254 8.70 -5.91 0.75
N SER A 255 8.14 -5.23 -0.27
CA SER A 255 8.69 -3.97 -0.75
C SER A 255 8.67 -2.89 0.31
N ALA A 256 7.59 -2.79 1.10
CA ALA A 256 7.50 -1.84 2.19
C ALA A 256 8.53 -2.15 3.30
N LYS A 257 8.75 -3.43 3.63
CA LYS A 257 9.81 -3.85 4.58
C LYS A 257 11.19 -3.46 4.08
N LEU A 258 11.51 -3.73 2.81
CA LEU A 258 12.81 -3.37 2.23
C LEU A 258 13.02 -1.85 2.21
N ILE A 259 12.02 -1.08 1.77
CA ILE A 259 12.10 0.39 1.78
C ILE A 259 12.35 0.89 3.20
N LYS A 260 11.62 0.38 4.21
CA LYS A 260 11.82 0.75 5.61
C LYS A 260 13.20 0.37 6.14
N GLN A 261 13.71 -0.81 5.77
CA GLN A 261 15.05 -1.23 6.14
C GLN A 261 16.10 -0.27 5.56
N LYS A 262 15.99 0.07 4.27
CA LYS A 262 16.88 1.04 3.62
C LYS A 262 16.78 2.42 4.25
N GLU A 263 15.56 2.90 4.53
CA GLU A 263 15.31 4.14 5.26
C GLU A 263 16.02 4.12 6.62
N LEU A 264 15.89 3.05 7.39
CA LEU A 264 16.52 2.88 8.70
C LEU A 264 18.05 2.83 8.60
N GLU A 265 18.61 2.11 7.63
CA GLU A 265 20.06 2.04 7.41
C GLU A 265 20.65 3.41 7.07
N VAL A 266 19.96 4.17 6.21
CA VAL A 266 20.38 5.53 5.87
C VAL A 266 20.18 6.47 7.05
N PHE A 267 19.05 6.39 7.75
CA PHE A 267 18.79 7.19 8.95
C PHE A 267 19.88 6.98 10.00
N ASN A 268 20.22 5.73 10.34
CA ASN A 268 21.28 5.42 11.29
C ASN A 268 22.65 5.98 10.85
N LYS A 269 22.93 6.04 9.54
CA LYS A 269 24.14 6.67 9.01
C LYS A 269 24.10 8.20 9.13
N VAL A 270 22.96 8.82 8.85
CA VAL A 270 22.78 10.26 8.96
C VAL A 270 22.85 10.71 10.42
N VAL A 271 22.13 10.02 11.32
CA VAL A 271 22.09 10.32 12.77
C VAL A 271 23.48 10.33 13.39
N LYS A 272 24.35 9.38 13.03
CA LYS A 272 25.74 9.33 13.56
C LYS A 272 26.52 10.62 13.31
N ASN A 273 26.20 11.33 12.24
CA ASN A 273 26.85 12.58 11.85
C ASN A 273 25.96 13.81 12.07
N TRP A 274 24.75 13.62 12.62
CA TRP A 274 23.78 14.67 12.84
C TRP A 274 24.10 15.38 14.16
N LYS A 275 24.35 16.68 14.10
CA LYS A 275 24.47 17.52 15.31
C LYS A 275 23.11 18.11 15.62
N PRO A 276 22.45 17.74 16.75
CA PRO A 276 21.12 18.24 17.07
C PRO A 276 21.14 19.75 17.34
N LEU A 277 20.00 20.40 17.13
CA LEU A 277 19.83 21.82 17.46
C LEU A 277 20.07 21.99 18.96
N GLY A 278 21.08 22.78 19.33
CA GLY A 278 21.31 23.13 20.73
C GLY A 278 20.12 23.88 21.35
N LYS A 279 20.14 24.08 22.67
CA LYS A 279 19.15 24.95 23.33
C LYS A 279 19.21 26.35 22.72
N ILE A 280 18.03 26.88 22.36
CA ILE A 280 17.88 28.25 21.91
C ILE A 280 17.42 29.09 23.09
N ASP A 281 18.01 30.28 23.24
CA ASP A 281 17.55 31.21 24.27
C ASP A 281 16.09 31.58 23.99
N LYS A 282 15.23 31.46 25.00
CA LYS A 282 13.82 31.85 24.93
C LYS A 282 13.71 33.31 24.47
N LYS A 283 14.66 34.18 24.84
CA LYS A 283 14.71 35.58 24.39
C LYS A 283 14.88 35.69 22.88
N ASP A 284 15.76 34.91 22.27
CA ASP A 284 15.95 34.90 20.81
C ASP A 284 14.68 34.49 20.08
N LEU A 285 13.97 33.49 20.62
CA LEU A 285 12.72 33.02 20.05
C LEU A 285 11.63 34.09 20.16
N VAL A 286 11.53 34.79 21.30
CA VAL A 286 10.60 35.92 21.49
C VAL A 286 10.91 37.07 20.53
N ILE A 287 12.19 37.38 20.30
CA ILE A 287 12.59 38.40 19.31
C ILE A 287 12.05 38.01 17.92
N GLN A 288 12.24 36.76 17.51
CA GLN A 288 11.72 36.27 16.22
C GLN A 288 10.19 36.30 16.16
N ILE A 289 9.49 35.92 17.23
CA ILE A 289 8.03 35.95 17.28
C ILE A 289 7.50 37.39 17.18
N ASN A 290 8.21 38.36 17.77
CA ASN A 290 7.78 39.76 17.74
C ASN A 290 8.18 40.51 16.45
N SER A 291 9.17 40.00 15.70
CA SER A 291 9.55 40.55 14.38
C SER A 291 8.46 40.31 13.35
N SER A 292 8.27 41.23 12.40
CA SER A 292 7.30 41.01 11.33
C SER A 292 7.70 39.83 10.44
N ILE A 293 6.71 39.10 9.91
CA ILE A 293 6.94 38.01 8.95
C ILE A 293 7.79 38.49 7.77
N THR A 294 7.51 39.69 7.25
CA THR A 294 8.21 40.28 6.10
C THR A 294 9.70 40.50 6.39
N ASP A 295 10.03 41.01 7.57
CA ASP A 295 11.43 41.28 7.94
C ASP A 295 12.23 39.98 8.07
N LEU A 296 11.67 38.98 8.75
CA LEU A 296 12.28 37.65 8.85
C LEU A 296 12.45 37.00 7.47
N GLN A 297 11.48 37.16 6.57
CA GLN A 297 11.60 36.65 5.20
C GLN A 297 12.72 37.34 4.42
N ASN A 298 12.91 38.65 4.61
CA ASN A 298 13.96 39.40 3.92
C ASN A 298 15.34 38.98 4.44
N GLU A 299 15.53 38.88 5.75
CA GLU A 299 16.75 38.35 6.37
C GLU A 299 17.07 36.95 5.82
N LEU A 300 16.08 36.06 5.83
CA LEU A 300 16.23 34.70 5.30
C LEU A 300 16.60 34.69 3.80
N ARG A 301 16.07 35.61 2.99
CA ARG A 301 16.42 35.71 1.56
C ARG A 301 17.86 36.16 1.33
N GLU A 302 18.35 37.12 2.11
CA GLU A 302 19.76 37.54 2.08
C GLU A 302 20.69 36.37 2.41
N ASP A 303 20.24 35.52 3.32
CA ASP A 303 20.88 34.27 3.70
C ASP A 303 20.58 33.07 2.79
N LYS A 304 20.05 33.32 1.58
CA LYS A 304 19.77 32.31 0.55
C LYS A 304 18.73 31.26 0.96
N VAL A 305 17.81 31.61 1.84
CA VAL A 305 16.63 30.81 2.19
C VAL A 305 15.41 31.36 1.45
N PHE A 306 14.75 30.50 0.68
CA PHE A 306 13.64 30.89 -0.20
C PHE A 306 12.39 30.07 0.10
N PHE A 307 11.22 30.72 0.05
CA PHE A 307 9.92 30.08 0.22
C PHE A 307 9.21 29.96 -1.13
N ILE A 308 8.71 28.77 -1.44
CA ILE A 308 7.90 28.53 -2.64
C ILE A 308 6.54 27.97 -2.21
N LYS A 309 5.51 28.78 -2.41
CA LYS A 309 4.10 28.41 -2.20
C LYS A 309 3.61 27.52 -3.34
N ASN A 310 2.81 26.51 -3.01
CA ASN A 310 2.10 25.66 -3.98
C ASN A 310 3.01 24.99 -5.04
N SER A 311 4.20 24.57 -4.64
CA SER A 311 5.10 23.80 -5.51
C SER A 311 4.41 22.55 -6.08
N LEU A 312 4.78 22.19 -7.31
CA LEU A 312 4.42 20.89 -7.91
C LEU A 312 4.99 19.71 -7.10
N PHE A 313 6.03 19.96 -6.30
CA PHE A 313 6.56 19.02 -5.33
C PHE A 313 5.82 19.13 -4.00
N LYS A 314 5.64 18.01 -3.29
CA LYS A 314 5.07 18.01 -1.93
C LYS A 314 5.89 18.92 -1.00
N GLU A 315 5.26 19.40 0.07
CA GLU A 315 5.93 20.22 1.10
C GLU A 315 7.27 19.60 1.53
N GLY A 316 8.28 20.44 1.65
CA GLY A 316 9.64 20.01 1.34
C GLY A 316 10.69 21.00 1.81
N VAL A 317 11.89 20.49 2.07
CA VAL A 317 13.09 21.31 2.21
C VAL A 317 14.10 20.76 1.20
N ILE A 318 14.64 21.62 0.34
CA ILE A 318 15.54 21.25 -0.75
C ILE A 318 16.77 22.17 -0.68
N CYS A 319 18.00 21.64 -0.84
CA CYS A 319 19.15 22.51 -1.11
C CYS A 319 19.35 22.63 -2.62
N ASP A 320 19.48 23.85 -3.15
CA ASP A 320 19.76 24.15 -4.56
C ASP A 320 20.96 25.09 -4.64
N LYS A 321 22.10 24.60 -5.14
CA LYS A 321 23.35 25.38 -5.29
C LYS A 321 23.75 26.17 -4.04
N GLY A 322 23.51 25.60 -2.86
CA GLY A 322 23.79 26.25 -1.57
C GLY A 322 22.66 27.13 -1.03
N ASN A 323 21.55 27.26 -1.73
CA ASN A 323 20.32 27.88 -1.25
C ASN A 323 19.45 26.84 -0.53
N LEU A 324 18.72 27.25 0.51
CA LEU A 324 17.70 26.43 1.16
C LEU A 324 16.32 26.81 0.63
N ILE A 325 15.61 25.88 0.01
CA ILE A 325 14.27 26.11 -0.53
C ILE A 325 13.25 25.39 0.35
N ILE A 326 12.32 26.14 0.93
CA ILE A 326 11.21 25.65 1.73
C ILE A 326 9.95 25.66 0.87
N LEU A 327 9.43 24.48 0.59
CA LEU A 327 8.18 24.27 -0.13
C LEU A 327 7.05 24.15 0.88
N HIS A 328 6.02 24.99 0.76
CA HIS A 328 4.88 24.99 1.67
C HIS A 328 3.55 25.09 0.92
N LYS A 329 2.48 24.64 1.58
CA LYS A 329 1.09 24.84 1.15
C LYS A 329 0.40 25.83 2.08
N GLY A 330 -0.60 26.51 1.53
CA GLY A 330 -1.35 27.52 2.28
C GLY A 330 -0.62 28.84 2.39
N GLU A 331 -1.13 29.72 3.25
CA GLU A 331 -0.46 30.97 3.58
C GLU A 331 0.78 30.70 4.44
N LEU A 332 1.71 31.63 4.35
CA LEU A 332 2.92 31.58 5.13
C LEU A 332 2.65 32.20 6.50
N ASP A 333 2.64 31.36 7.53
CA ASP A 333 2.44 31.77 8.94
C ASP A 333 3.77 31.98 9.67
N HIS A 334 3.68 32.64 10.83
CA HIS A 334 4.84 33.03 11.63
C HIS A 334 5.61 31.80 12.11
N ALA A 335 4.91 30.76 12.56
CA ALA A 335 5.51 29.51 13.01
C ALA A 335 6.36 28.83 11.91
N LEU A 336 5.96 28.91 10.64
CA LEU A 336 6.72 28.36 9.51
C LEU A 336 8.01 29.15 9.27
N VAL A 337 7.96 30.47 9.38
CA VAL A 337 9.12 31.35 9.17
C VAL A 337 10.11 31.21 10.31
N VAL A 338 9.65 31.19 11.55
CA VAL A 338 10.51 30.91 12.71
C VAL A 338 11.16 29.53 12.55
N ALA A 339 10.39 28.50 12.17
CA ALA A 339 10.95 27.18 11.88
C ALA A 339 12.04 27.21 10.78
N ALA A 340 11.93 28.09 9.78
CA ALA A 340 12.95 28.27 8.76
C ALA A 340 14.25 28.85 9.33
N THR A 341 14.15 29.87 10.20
CA THR A 341 15.30 30.46 10.92
C THR A 341 16.00 29.41 11.79
N LEU A 342 15.23 28.56 12.48
CA LEU A 342 15.78 27.46 13.26
C LEU A 342 16.48 26.42 12.39
N ARG A 343 15.88 26.05 11.24
CA ARG A 343 16.52 25.15 10.26
C ARG A 343 17.81 25.73 9.70
N LYS A 344 17.88 27.04 9.46
CA LYS A 344 19.13 27.70 9.03
C LYS A 344 20.23 27.47 10.06
N LYS A 345 20.00 27.83 11.33
CA LYS A 345 20.95 27.58 12.43
C LYS A 345 21.37 26.11 12.50
N GLN A 346 20.40 25.20 12.32
CA GLN A 346 20.64 23.75 12.28
C GLN A 346 21.58 23.35 11.13
N LEU A 347 21.38 23.90 9.94
CA LEU A 347 22.20 23.62 8.76
C LEU A 347 23.61 24.23 8.87
N GLU A 348 23.76 25.38 9.51
CA GLU A 348 25.07 25.98 9.80
C GLU A 348 25.91 25.14 10.75
N GLN A 349 25.29 24.49 11.73
CA GLN A 349 25.98 23.53 12.61
C GLN A 349 26.36 22.26 11.87
N ASN A 350 25.62 21.96 10.81
CA ASN A 350 25.73 20.79 9.98
C ASN A 350 26.25 21.14 8.57
N LYS A 351 27.32 21.95 8.46
CA LYS A 351 27.82 22.56 7.20
C LYS A 351 27.97 21.63 5.98
N ASN A 352 28.13 20.31 6.20
CA ASN A 352 28.24 19.31 5.14
C ASN A 352 26.91 18.67 4.73
N LEU A 353 25.80 18.94 5.43
CA LEU A 353 24.51 18.31 5.16
C LEU A 353 23.81 18.89 3.92
N CYS A 354 23.88 20.20 3.66
CA CYS A 354 23.45 20.73 2.34
C CYS A 354 24.40 20.31 1.21
N LYS A 355 25.71 20.13 1.47
CA LYS A 355 26.66 19.60 0.46
C LYS A 355 26.42 18.11 0.17
N ASN A 356 25.90 17.37 1.15
CA ASN A 356 25.47 15.98 1.06
C ASN A 356 23.97 15.84 0.76
N TRP A 357 23.24 16.95 0.56
CA TRP A 357 21.89 17.00 -0.03
C TRP A 357 22.06 17.43 -1.47
N PRO A 358 22.09 16.48 -2.41
CA PRO A 358 22.06 16.84 -3.80
C PRO A 358 20.77 17.59 -4.08
N ASP A 359 20.84 18.62 -4.92
CA ASP A 359 19.63 19.20 -5.49
C ASP A 359 18.91 18.06 -6.22
N THR A 360 17.82 17.58 -5.62
CA THR A 360 17.04 16.46 -6.15
C THR A 360 16.60 16.67 -7.59
N ARG A 361 16.48 17.92 -8.07
CA ARG A 361 16.21 18.25 -9.47
C ARG A 361 17.46 18.11 -10.33
N VAL A 362 18.63 18.52 -9.85
CA VAL A 362 19.92 18.30 -10.52
C VAL A 362 20.23 16.82 -10.59
N THR A 363 20.05 16.06 -9.51
CA THR A 363 20.29 14.61 -9.54
C THR A 363 19.30 13.89 -10.45
N ALA A 364 18.04 14.36 -10.56
CA ALA A 364 17.08 13.79 -11.51
C ALA A 364 17.49 14.09 -12.96
N LYS A 365 18.00 15.30 -13.22
CA LYS A 365 18.55 15.69 -14.52
C LYS A 365 19.80 14.86 -14.87
N GLU A 366 20.75 14.74 -13.94
CA GLU A 366 21.97 13.94 -14.09
C GLU A 366 21.65 12.44 -14.24
N PHE A 367 20.64 11.94 -13.53
CA PHE A 367 20.11 10.58 -13.69
C PHE A 367 19.56 10.36 -15.10
N ASN A 368 18.72 11.28 -15.60
CA ASN A 368 18.16 11.21 -16.95
C ASN A 368 19.23 11.36 -18.04
N GLN A 369 20.36 12.00 -17.74
CA GLN A 369 21.53 12.11 -18.60
C GLN A 369 22.48 10.89 -18.48
N GLY A 370 22.17 9.93 -17.60
CA GLY A 370 23.00 8.75 -17.37
C GLY A 370 24.31 9.01 -16.61
N ILE A 371 24.48 10.22 -16.03
CA ILE A 371 25.65 10.62 -15.25
C ILE A 371 25.65 9.94 -13.89
N VAL A 372 24.46 9.81 -13.28
CA VAL A 372 24.26 9.18 -11.97
C VAL A 372 23.48 7.89 -12.16
N THR A 373 23.91 6.81 -11.50
CA THR A 373 23.16 5.54 -11.56
C THR A 373 21.83 5.65 -10.81
N ARG A 374 20.87 4.78 -11.11
CA ARG A 374 19.58 4.75 -10.37
C ARG A 374 19.78 4.53 -8.87
N GLU A 375 20.76 3.69 -8.52
CA GLU A 375 21.07 3.33 -7.15
C GLU A 375 21.68 4.51 -6.39
N ASP A 376 22.58 5.25 -7.04
CA ASP A 376 23.13 6.48 -6.48
C ASP A 376 22.04 7.53 -6.31
N TYR A 377 21.17 7.71 -7.32
CA TYR A 377 20.02 8.61 -7.25
C TYR A 377 19.08 8.25 -6.08
N GLU A 378 18.71 6.97 -5.92
CA GLU A 378 17.86 6.50 -4.82
C GLU A 378 18.53 6.71 -3.45
N ARG A 379 19.84 6.43 -3.30
CA ARG A 379 20.60 6.67 -2.07
C ARG A 379 20.63 8.15 -1.71
N ILE A 380 20.84 9.01 -2.71
CA ILE A 380 20.85 10.46 -2.59
C ILE A 380 19.51 10.98 -2.09
N VAL A 381 18.42 10.61 -2.77
CA VAL A 381 17.05 11.01 -2.41
C VAL A 381 16.71 10.55 -1.00
N LEU A 382 17.09 9.32 -0.66
CA LEU A 382 16.86 8.73 0.65
C LEU A 382 17.62 9.47 1.77
N THR A 383 18.88 9.81 1.53
CA THR A 383 19.73 10.58 2.48
C THR A 383 19.14 11.96 2.72
N SER A 384 18.74 12.65 1.65
CA SER A 384 18.06 13.95 1.73
C SER A 384 16.75 13.86 2.52
N LYS A 385 15.92 12.84 2.25
CA LYS A 385 14.68 12.59 2.98
C LYS A 385 14.93 12.38 4.49
N MET A 386 15.90 11.54 4.85
CA MET A 386 16.16 11.20 6.27
C MET A 386 16.72 12.37 7.06
N ALA A 387 17.56 13.19 6.44
CA ALA A 387 18.08 14.38 7.08
C ALA A 387 17.02 15.48 7.22
N LYS A 388 16.09 15.63 6.26
CA LYS A 388 14.91 16.50 6.44
C LYS A 388 14.09 16.05 7.65
N VAL A 389 13.88 14.74 7.78
CA VAL A 389 13.17 14.15 8.92
C VAL A 389 13.82 14.51 10.25
N LEU A 390 15.15 14.43 10.35
CA LEU A 390 15.88 14.83 11.57
C LEU A 390 15.76 16.34 11.83
N SER A 391 15.92 17.16 10.78
CA SER A 391 15.77 18.61 10.87
C SER A 391 14.39 19.02 11.37
N ASP A 392 13.33 18.47 10.77
CA ASP A 392 11.95 18.75 11.17
C ASP A 392 11.67 18.26 12.60
N MET A 393 12.21 17.10 12.98
CA MET A 393 12.02 16.55 14.32
C MET A 393 12.59 17.49 15.39
N ASP A 394 13.82 17.98 15.21
CA ASP A 394 14.47 18.86 16.18
C ASP A 394 13.76 20.22 16.24
N VAL A 395 13.53 20.84 15.09
CA VAL A 395 12.94 22.18 14.98
C VAL A 395 11.53 22.23 15.55
N TYR A 396 10.65 21.31 15.16
CA TYR A 396 9.28 21.35 15.64
C TYR A 396 9.15 20.85 17.08
N THR A 397 10.09 20.02 17.58
CA THR A 397 10.09 19.69 19.01
C THR A 397 10.37 20.93 19.84
N LEU A 398 11.37 21.73 19.44
CA LEU A 398 11.68 22.98 20.14
C LEU A 398 10.54 23.99 20.08
N LEU A 399 9.88 24.14 18.93
CA LEU A 399 8.72 25.02 18.81
C LEU A 399 7.54 24.55 19.67
N PHE A 400 7.27 23.24 19.70
CA PHE A 400 6.23 22.68 20.55
C PHE A 400 6.51 22.87 22.05
N GLU A 401 7.78 22.81 22.47
CA GLU A 401 8.18 23.09 23.85
C GLU A 401 7.88 24.53 24.28
N ASN A 402 7.87 25.47 23.32
CA ASN A 402 7.66 26.92 23.52
C ASN A 402 6.39 27.43 22.84
N GLN A 403 5.41 26.55 22.61
CA GLN A 403 4.18 26.91 21.89
C GLN A 403 3.34 27.97 22.61
N ASP A 404 3.51 28.11 23.94
CA ASP A 404 2.87 29.12 24.79
C ASP A 404 3.23 30.56 24.41
N LEU A 405 4.30 30.75 23.63
CA LEU A 405 4.74 32.06 23.14
C LEU A 405 4.03 32.49 21.85
N PHE A 406 3.30 31.59 21.21
CA PHE A 406 2.61 31.85 19.96
C PHE A 406 1.11 32.12 20.18
N PRO A 407 0.46 32.87 19.28
CA PRO A 407 -1.00 32.94 19.22
C PRO A 407 -1.65 31.54 19.18
N THR A 408 -2.90 31.43 19.65
CA THR A 408 -3.61 30.14 19.83
C THR A 408 -3.81 29.38 18.50
N ASP A 409 -4.10 30.11 17.45
CA ASP A 409 -4.20 29.63 16.06
C ASP A 409 -2.88 29.06 15.55
N GLU A 410 -1.76 29.73 15.81
CA GLU A 410 -0.43 29.23 15.44
C GLU A 410 0.03 28.04 16.28
N THR A 411 -0.35 28.01 17.56
CA THR A 411 -0.11 26.87 18.46
C THR A 411 -0.70 25.58 17.88
N SER A 412 -1.90 25.66 17.31
CA SER A 412 -2.56 24.51 16.66
C SER A 412 -1.75 24.02 15.45
N LEU A 413 -1.23 24.93 14.64
CA LEU A 413 -0.36 24.61 13.50
C LEU A 413 0.98 24.02 13.93
N ILE A 414 1.59 24.54 14.99
CA ILE A 414 2.83 23.99 15.58
C ILE A 414 2.59 22.54 16.03
N LEU A 415 1.48 22.28 16.73
CA LEU A 415 1.11 20.94 17.16
C LEU A 415 0.96 19.98 15.97
N GLU A 416 0.24 20.37 14.92
CA GLU A 416 0.08 19.56 13.71
C GLU A 416 1.42 19.23 13.04
N ARG A 417 2.30 20.23 12.89
CA ARG A 417 3.62 20.07 12.26
C ARG A 417 4.56 19.23 13.11
N TRP A 418 4.53 19.41 14.43
CA TRP A 418 5.31 18.60 15.35
C TRP A 418 4.90 17.13 15.31
N LEU A 419 3.59 16.86 15.30
CA LEU A 419 3.05 15.51 15.10
C LEU A 419 3.48 14.92 13.75
N ALA A 420 3.44 15.70 12.68
CA ALA A 420 3.89 15.27 11.36
C ALA A 420 5.39 14.93 11.34
N ALA A 421 6.22 15.76 11.96
CA ALA A 421 7.67 15.56 12.05
C ALA A 421 8.01 14.29 12.85
N LYS A 422 7.38 14.11 14.02
CA LYS A 422 7.53 12.89 14.83
C LYS A 422 7.10 11.64 14.04
N THR A 423 5.99 11.72 13.31
CA THR A 423 5.51 10.63 12.44
C THR A 423 6.51 10.25 11.36
N ALA A 424 7.10 11.25 10.70
CA ALA A 424 8.07 11.02 9.65
C ALA A 424 9.39 10.43 10.19
N SER A 425 9.72 10.67 11.46
CA SER A 425 10.88 10.12 12.17
C SER A 425 10.71 8.69 12.68
N THR A 426 9.49 8.14 12.63
CA THR A 426 9.21 6.84 13.24
C THR A 426 9.73 5.67 12.43
N PHE A 427 10.76 5.00 12.95
CA PHE A 427 11.16 3.67 12.53
C PHE A 427 10.47 2.62 13.42
N LYS A 428 9.90 1.57 12.80
CA LYS A 428 9.22 0.50 13.53
C LYS A 428 10.21 -0.24 14.42
N VAL A 429 10.12 -0.06 15.74
CA VAL A 429 10.98 -0.76 16.72
C VAL A 429 10.19 -1.57 17.75
N TRP A 430 8.85 -1.42 17.84
CA TRP A 430 8.17 -1.79 19.09
C TRP A 430 7.12 -2.90 19.03
N GLU A 431 6.72 -3.43 17.86
CA GLU A 431 5.60 -4.39 17.78
C GLU A 431 5.71 -5.63 18.71
N THR A 432 6.93 -6.08 19.06
CA THR A 432 7.14 -7.28 19.90
C THR A 432 7.44 -7.01 21.39
N LYS A 433 7.45 -5.74 21.85
CA LYS A 433 7.78 -5.38 23.25
C LYS A 433 6.77 -4.45 23.94
N LEU A 434 5.60 -4.22 23.34
CA LEU A 434 4.62 -3.29 23.92
C LEU A 434 3.91 -3.91 25.12
N PRO A 435 3.78 -3.18 26.25
CA PRO A 435 3.02 -3.65 27.41
C PRO A 435 1.54 -3.81 27.05
N LYS A 436 0.86 -4.76 27.70
CA LYS A 436 -0.59 -4.92 27.58
C LYS A 436 -1.29 -3.73 28.24
N VAL A 437 -2.28 -3.18 27.54
CA VAL A 437 -3.09 -2.05 28.05
C VAL A 437 -4.03 -2.49 29.17
N PHE A 438 -4.54 -3.71 29.05
CA PHE A 438 -5.49 -4.30 29.98
C PHE A 438 -4.96 -5.60 30.58
N SER A 439 -5.33 -5.85 31.84
CA SER A 439 -4.99 -7.05 32.59
C SER A 439 -6.25 -7.83 32.98
N ALA A 440 -6.11 -9.14 33.19
CA ALA A 440 -7.21 -9.98 33.64
C ALA A 440 -7.73 -9.49 35.02
N GLY A 441 -9.05 -9.43 35.17
CA GLY A 441 -9.72 -8.89 36.36
C GLY A 441 -10.12 -7.42 36.26
N MET A 442 -9.57 -6.68 35.28
CA MET A 442 -9.96 -5.30 35.02
C MET A 442 -11.39 -5.21 34.47
N LYS A 443 -12.11 -4.15 34.81
CA LYS A 443 -13.47 -3.87 34.30
C LYS A 443 -13.56 -2.45 33.78
N LEU A 444 -14.14 -2.25 32.60
CA LEU A 444 -14.44 -0.93 32.04
C LEU A 444 -15.94 -0.71 31.97
N ARG A 445 -16.38 0.46 32.40
CA ARG A 445 -17.77 0.86 32.27
C ARG A 445 -17.95 1.68 31.01
N PHE A 446 -19.03 1.42 30.28
CA PHE A 446 -19.46 2.26 29.18
C PHE A 446 -20.86 2.82 29.43
N ALA A 447 -21.16 3.95 28.81
CA ALA A 447 -22.49 4.53 28.73
C ALA A 447 -23.08 4.23 27.34
N GLU A 448 -24.38 4.48 27.16
CA GLU A 448 -25.00 4.42 25.85
C GLU A 448 -25.59 5.79 25.52
N GLU A 449 -25.16 6.37 24.41
CA GLU A 449 -25.61 7.67 23.92
C GLU A 449 -25.76 7.61 22.41
N ASN A 450 -26.91 8.07 21.87
CA ASN A 450 -27.25 8.02 20.45
C ASN A 450 -27.04 6.62 19.84
N ASP A 451 -27.51 5.58 20.54
CA ASP A 451 -27.38 4.16 20.18
C ASP A 451 -25.92 3.69 19.97
N LEU A 452 -24.94 4.34 20.61
CA LEU A 452 -23.54 3.93 20.60
C LEU A 452 -22.99 3.70 22.02
N PRO A 453 -22.12 2.70 22.21
CA PRO A 453 -21.42 2.48 23.46
C PRO A 453 -20.28 3.49 23.61
N MET A 454 -20.34 4.32 24.65
CA MET A 454 -19.35 5.38 24.94
C MET A 454 -18.48 5.03 26.14
N ILE A 455 -17.17 5.13 25.99
CA ILE A 455 -16.18 5.00 27.08
C ILE A 455 -15.65 6.38 27.43
N TYR A 456 -15.68 6.70 28.72
CA TYR A 456 -15.15 7.94 29.26
C TYR A 456 -13.75 7.73 29.82
N VAL A 457 -12.74 8.41 29.27
CA VAL A 457 -11.34 8.27 29.68
C VAL A 457 -10.77 9.63 30.04
N ASN A 458 -10.41 9.89 31.31
CA ASN A 458 -9.97 11.22 31.78
C ASN A 458 -10.87 12.37 31.26
N SER A 459 -12.19 12.20 31.37
CA SER A 459 -13.21 13.12 30.84
C SER A 459 -13.35 13.21 29.31
N ARG A 460 -12.66 12.34 28.56
CA ARG A 460 -12.80 12.25 27.10
C ARG A 460 -13.88 11.26 26.71
N LYS A 461 -14.75 11.66 25.80
CA LYS A 461 -15.87 10.86 25.33
C LYS A 461 -15.47 10.10 24.06
N LEU A 462 -15.38 8.78 24.13
CA LEU A 462 -14.89 7.94 23.03
C LEU A 462 -15.92 6.87 22.66
N VAL A 463 -16.14 6.65 21.36
CA VAL A 463 -16.98 5.53 20.90
C VAL A 463 -16.21 4.22 21.03
N LEU A 464 -16.76 3.19 21.68
CA LEU A 464 -16.19 1.84 21.65
C LEU A 464 -16.47 1.22 20.27
N ASP A 465 -15.42 1.05 19.47
CA ASP A 465 -15.54 0.63 18.08
C ASP A 465 -14.70 -0.62 17.80
N LEU A 466 -15.32 -1.80 17.94
CA LEU A 466 -14.69 -3.08 17.59
C LEU A 466 -14.50 -3.29 16.07
N GLY A 467 -15.10 -2.44 15.24
CA GLY A 467 -14.85 -2.38 13.81
C GLY A 467 -13.60 -1.57 13.45
N ALA A 468 -13.15 -0.68 14.34
CA ALA A 468 -11.94 0.10 14.13
C ALA A 468 -10.68 -0.71 14.52
N MET A 469 -9.77 -0.86 13.56
CA MET A 469 -8.44 -1.42 13.82
C MET A 469 -7.68 -0.62 14.88
N ASP A 470 -7.71 0.70 14.76
CA ASP A 470 -6.95 1.61 15.59
C ASP A 470 -7.90 2.54 16.34
N SER A 471 -7.65 2.69 17.65
CA SER A 471 -8.24 3.78 18.42
C SER A 471 -7.77 5.11 17.86
N VAL A 472 -8.68 6.06 17.68
CA VAL A 472 -8.38 7.40 17.17
C VAL A 472 -8.72 8.42 18.25
N ILE A 473 -7.88 9.43 18.44
CA ILE A 473 -8.20 10.56 19.33
C ILE A 473 -7.78 11.85 18.66
N ARG A 474 -8.58 12.89 18.85
CA ARG A 474 -8.28 14.23 18.33
C ARG A 474 -7.09 14.80 19.11
N PRO A 475 -6.05 15.35 18.46
CA PRO A 475 -4.89 15.93 19.16
C PRO A 475 -5.29 16.99 20.20
N ILE A 476 -6.28 17.83 19.87
CA ILE A 476 -6.79 18.89 20.76
C ILE A 476 -7.49 18.35 22.02
N ALA A 477 -7.88 17.07 22.02
CA ALA A 477 -8.41 16.39 23.19
C ALA A 477 -7.31 15.87 24.13
N LEU A 478 -6.02 16.15 23.87
CA LEU A 478 -4.93 15.79 24.75
C LEU A 478 -4.34 17.03 25.42
N SER A 479 -4.00 16.92 26.71
CA SER A 479 -3.22 17.95 27.39
C SER A 479 -1.79 18.00 26.85
N THR A 480 -1.11 19.14 27.03
CA THR A 480 0.30 19.30 26.66
C THR A 480 1.20 18.24 27.30
N GLU A 481 0.95 17.86 28.56
CA GLU A 481 1.70 16.81 29.25
C GLU A 481 1.49 15.44 28.60
N GLN A 482 0.25 15.08 28.25
CA GLN A 482 -0.06 13.83 27.56
C GLN A 482 0.62 13.77 26.19
N LEU A 483 0.56 14.88 25.43
CA LEU A 483 1.27 15.01 24.16
C LEU A 483 2.79 14.83 24.36
N ARG A 484 3.41 15.49 25.34
CA ARG A 484 4.85 15.34 25.62
C ARG A 484 5.24 13.91 26.03
N SER A 485 4.35 13.20 26.72
CA SER A 485 4.56 11.82 27.17
C SER A 485 4.43 10.75 26.07
N MET A 486 4.01 11.14 24.86
CA MET A 486 3.71 10.16 23.83
C MET A 486 4.97 9.64 23.14
N VAL A 487 4.93 8.35 22.80
CA VAL A 487 5.92 7.69 21.95
C VAL A 487 5.27 7.44 20.60
N VAL A 488 5.80 8.02 19.53
CA VAL A 488 5.30 7.73 18.18
C VAL A 488 5.76 6.32 17.76
N LEU A 489 4.83 5.52 17.25
CA LEU A 489 5.05 4.12 16.87
C LEU A 489 5.22 3.93 15.36
N GLU A 490 4.34 4.55 14.56
CA GLU A 490 4.43 4.55 13.09
C GLU A 490 3.54 5.64 12.46
N ALA A 491 3.76 5.92 11.17
CA ALA A 491 2.78 6.61 10.34
C ALA A 491 1.64 5.67 9.94
N LYS A 492 0.39 6.10 10.13
CA LYS A 492 -0.81 5.33 9.77
C LYS A 492 -1.68 6.10 8.80
N THR A 493 -2.00 5.50 7.66
CA THR A 493 -3.08 5.99 6.81
C THR A 493 -4.39 5.42 7.32
N LEU A 494 -5.28 6.31 7.78
CA LEU A 494 -6.66 6.03 8.10
C LEU A 494 -7.50 6.16 6.84
N SER A 495 -8.48 5.28 6.69
CA SER A 495 -9.55 5.41 5.70
C SER A 495 -10.86 5.51 6.45
N THR A 496 -11.64 6.55 6.15
CA THR A 496 -12.99 6.72 6.68
C THR A 496 -13.98 5.88 5.87
N ALA A 497 -15.18 5.65 6.41
CA ALA A 497 -16.28 4.99 5.70
C ALA A 497 -16.70 5.74 4.42
N GLU A 498 -16.45 7.05 4.32
CA GLU A 498 -16.69 7.86 3.12
C GLU A 498 -15.58 7.73 2.06
N GLY A 499 -14.52 6.96 2.32
CA GLY A 499 -13.40 6.77 1.40
C GLY A 499 -12.36 7.88 1.44
N ARG A 500 -12.52 8.86 2.33
CA ARG A 500 -11.46 9.85 2.59
C ARG A 500 -10.32 9.17 3.31
N THR A 501 -9.10 9.45 2.86
CA THR A 501 -7.88 8.95 3.50
C THR A 501 -7.14 10.10 4.17
N GLN A 502 -6.67 9.86 5.39
CA GLN A 502 -5.85 10.80 6.16
C GLN A 502 -4.64 10.06 6.69
N THR A 503 -3.44 10.63 6.55
CA THR A 503 -2.25 10.06 7.19
C THR A 503 -2.02 10.76 8.53
N ALA A 504 -1.89 9.97 9.58
CA ALA A 504 -1.82 10.43 10.97
C ALA A 504 -0.77 9.62 11.77
N PRO A 505 -0.19 10.20 12.84
CA PRO A 505 0.69 9.48 13.77
C PRO A 505 -0.08 8.39 14.51
N LYS A 506 0.43 7.16 14.50
CA LYS A 506 0.09 6.15 15.51
C LYS A 506 1.08 6.28 16.67
N VAL A 507 0.57 6.46 17.88
CA VAL A 507 1.33 6.77 19.09
C VAL A 507 0.94 5.84 20.23
N MET A 508 1.81 5.77 21.23
CA MET A 508 1.54 5.20 22.54
C MET A 508 1.61 6.33 23.57
N LEU A 509 0.52 6.55 24.30
CA LEU A 509 0.50 7.44 25.46
C LEU A 509 1.05 6.65 26.66
N THR A 510 2.18 7.08 27.20
CA THR A 510 2.79 6.44 28.39
C THR A 510 2.14 6.91 29.69
N THR A 511 1.46 8.05 29.67
CA THR A 511 0.62 8.53 30.75
C THR A 511 -0.54 7.56 30.98
N THR A 512 -0.77 7.21 32.25
CA THR A 512 -1.89 6.35 32.62
C THR A 512 -3.19 7.11 32.41
N MET A 513 -4.16 6.48 31.76
CA MET A 513 -5.50 7.04 31.63
C MET A 513 -6.48 6.29 32.53
N SER A 514 -7.53 6.97 32.99
CA SER A 514 -8.50 6.39 33.92
C SER A 514 -9.90 6.37 33.32
N ASN A 515 -10.60 5.24 33.50
CA ASN A 515 -12.02 5.07 33.29
C ASN A 515 -12.62 4.60 34.61
N TYR A 516 -13.37 5.47 35.29
CA TYR A 516 -13.90 5.18 36.62
C TYR A 516 -12.77 4.72 37.56
N ASN A 517 -12.92 3.58 38.25
CA ASN A 517 -11.91 3.03 39.17
C ASN A 517 -10.79 2.26 38.47
N SER A 518 -10.80 2.18 37.13
CA SER A 518 -9.87 1.38 36.35
C SER A 518 -8.80 2.24 35.67
N LYS A 519 -7.54 1.84 35.81
CA LYS A 519 -6.38 2.51 35.20
C LYS A 519 -5.92 1.74 33.96
N MET A 520 -5.87 2.42 32.82
CA MET A 520 -5.39 1.95 31.53
C MET A 520 -3.95 2.40 31.34
N GLN A 521 -3.01 1.46 31.23
CA GLN A 521 -1.59 1.76 31.03
C GLN A 521 -1.24 1.77 29.54
N SER A 522 -0.32 2.65 29.13
CA SER A 522 0.38 2.57 27.83
C SER A 522 -0.52 2.35 26.61
N SER A 523 -1.57 3.16 26.49
CA SER A 523 -2.60 3.03 25.44
C SER A 523 -2.13 3.51 24.06
N ARG A 524 -2.60 2.83 23.01
CA ARG A 524 -2.26 3.07 21.61
C ARG A 524 -3.34 3.87 20.91
N TRP A 525 -2.94 4.91 20.20
CA TRP A 525 -3.85 5.85 19.54
C TRP A 525 -3.34 6.23 18.16
N VAL A 526 -4.24 6.63 17.27
CA VAL A 526 -3.91 7.40 16.08
C VAL A 526 -4.40 8.82 16.30
N LEU A 527 -3.50 9.79 16.14
CA LEU A 527 -3.80 11.19 16.37
C LEU A 527 -4.34 11.84 15.10
N ALA A 528 -5.66 11.88 14.97
CA ALA A 528 -6.31 12.40 13.77
C ALA A 528 -7.52 13.26 14.14
N ASP A 529 -7.66 14.40 13.46
CA ASP A 529 -8.85 15.23 13.56
C ASP A 529 -9.94 14.70 12.61
N LEU A 530 -10.49 13.52 12.94
CA LEU A 530 -11.68 13.02 12.28
C LEU A 530 -12.87 13.84 12.78
N LYS A 531 -13.62 14.46 11.86
CA LYS A 531 -14.89 15.13 12.17
C LYS A 531 -15.94 14.11 12.62
N ILE A 532 -15.84 13.63 13.85
CA ILE A 532 -16.86 12.82 14.51
C ILE A 532 -17.60 13.76 15.46
N ILE A 533 -18.85 14.08 15.13
CA ILE A 533 -19.61 15.10 15.84
C ILE A 533 -19.88 14.64 17.29
N GLY A 534 -19.53 15.48 18.26
CA GLY A 534 -19.91 15.27 19.67
C GLY A 534 -19.10 14.22 20.45
N VAL A 535 -17.95 13.77 19.91
CA VAL A 535 -17.01 12.86 20.60
C VAL A 535 -15.56 13.26 20.37
N ASP A 536 -14.67 12.85 21.26
CA ASP A 536 -13.22 13.13 21.20
C ASP A 536 -12.45 12.11 20.34
N GLY A 537 -13.09 10.99 19.98
CA GLY A 537 -12.46 9.92 19.22
C GLY A 537 -13.17 8.55 19.32
N THR A 538 -12.44 7.50 18.97
CA THR A 538 -12.87 6.10 19.00
C THR A 538 -11.87 5.23 19.77
N LEU A 539 -12.34 4.28 20.57
CA LEU A 539 -11.54 3.23 21.18
C LEU A 539 -11.67 1.95 20.35
N GLY A 540 -10.66 1.68 19.54
CA GLY A 540 -10.56 0.55 18.63
C GLY A 540 -9.76 -0.64 19.18
N LEU A 541 -9.68 -1.70 18.36
CA LEU A 541 -9.10 -3.00 18.73
C LEU A 541 -7.63 -2.98 19.08
N ASN A 542 -6.86 -2.02 18.57
CA ASN A 542 -5.44 -1.93 18.87
C ASN A 542 -5.17 -1.87 20.38
N ASN A 543 -6.07 -1.33 21.21
CA ASN A 543 -5.89 -1.33 22.67
C ASN A 543 -6.19 -2.69 23.32
N PHE A 544 -6.96 -3.57 22.66
CA PHE A 544 -7.37 -4.88 23.15
C PHE A 544 -6.44 -6.02 22.70
N TYR A 545 -5.43 -5.74 21.88
CA TYR A 545 -4.56 -6.79 21.31
C TYR A 545 -3.91 -7.67 22.40
N GLY A 546 -3.99 -9.00 22.22
CA GLY A 546 -3.45 -9.97 23.19
C GLY A 546 -4.21 -10.05 24.52
N THR A 547 -5.44 -9.54 24.56
CA THR A 547 -6.36 -9.62 25.70
C THR A 547 -7.57 -10.49 25.36
N GLU A 548 -8.28 -10.90 26.40
CA GLU A 548 -9.53 -11.63 26.30
C GLU A 548 -10.56 -10.93 27.17
N PHE A 549 -11.77 -10.77 26.67
CA PHE A 549 -12.77 -9.95 27.33
C PHE A 549 -14.20 -10.36 26.98
N SER A 550 -15.11 -9.99 27.89
CA SER A 550 -16.55 -10.16 27.75
C SER A 550 -17.22 -8.79 27.69
N ILE A 551 -17.96 -8.52 26.62
CA ILE A 551 -18.88 -7.38 26.57
C ILE A 551 -20.22 -7.84 27.13
N ILE A 552 -20.73 -7.12 28.13
CA ILE A 552 -22.01 -7.40 28.77
C ILE A 552 -22.93 -6.19 28.57
N PRO A 553 -23.72 -6.16 27.49
CA PRO A 553 -24.52 -4.99 27.11
C PRO A 553 -25.51 -4.56 28.20
N LYS A 554 -26.23 -5.51 28.79
CA LYS A 554 -27.27 -5.24 29.81
C LYS A 554 -26.73 -4.49 31.03
N THR A 555 -25.54 -4.84 31.49
CA THR A 555 -24.90 -4.20 32.66
C THR A 555 -23.94 -3.09 32.28
N ARG A 556 -23.69 -2.89 30.97
CA ARG A 556 -22.78 -1.90 30.39
C ARG A 556 -21.34 -2.00 30.90
N TRP A 557 -20.83 -3.23 30.92
CA TRP A 557 -19.45 -3.53 31.34
C TRP A 557 -18.67 -4.29 30.27
N ILE A 558 -17.38 -4.02 30.20
CA ILE A 558 -16.38 -4.87 29.56
C ILE A 558 -15.54 -5.47 30.67
N ASN A 559 -15.55 -6.80 30.79
CA ASN A 559 -14.75 -7.51 31.77
C ASN A 559 -13.56 -8.16 31.07
N PHE A 560 -12.34 -7.88 31.50
CA PHE A 560 -11.15 -8.54 30.98
C PHE A 560 -10.93 -9.85 31.74
N VAL A 561 -10.93 -10.96 31.01
CA VAL A 561 -10.93 -12.33 31.53
C VAL A 561 -9.71 -13.05 30.98
N ASN A 562 -9.31 -14.15 31.60
CA ASN A 562 -8.37 -15.10 31.03
C ASN A 562 -9.16 -16.39 30.78
N PHE A 563 -9.55 -16.63 29.53
CA PHE A 563 -10.34 -17.82 29.23
C PHE A 563 -9.43 -19.04 29.29
N LYS A 564 -9.89 -20.11 29.97
CA LYS A 564 -9.08 -21.34 30.07
C LYS A 564 -9.09 -22.14 28.77
N THR A 565 -10.21 -22.12 28.05
CA THR A 565 -10.45 -22.92 26.84
C THR A 565 -11.44 -22.22 25.91
N LYS A 566 -11.28 -22.40 24.59
CA LYS A 566 -12.25 -21.96 23.59
C LYS A 566 -13.61 -22.65 23.79
N PRO A 567 -14.73 -21.91 23.92
CA PRO A 567 -16.06 -22.50 24.05
C PRO A 567 -16.47 -23.33 22.84
N ALA A 568 -17.24 -24.40 23.07
CA ALA A 568 -17.83 -25.17 21.99
C ALA A 568 -18.84 -24.33 21.20
N GLY A 569 -18.68 -24.26 19.88
CA GLY A 569 -19.53 -23.43 19.00
C GLY A 569 -19.04 -22.00 18.79
N ALA A 570 -17.93 -21.59 19.40
CA ALA A 570 -17.29 -20.30 19.12
C ALA A 570 -16.72 -20.26 17.69
N PHE A 571 -16.84 -19.10 17.05
CA PHE A 571 -16.29 -18.87 15.70
C PHE A 571 -14.82 -18.46 15.78
N ASP A 572 -14.02 -18.93 14.83
CA ASP A 572 -12.65 -18.46 14.66
C ASP A 572 -12.63 -17.06 14.06
N LEU A 573 -11.87 -16.17 14.69
CA LEU A 573 -11.63 -14.84 14.18
C LEU A 573 -10.70 -14.89 12.97
N GLN A 574 -10.86 -13.93 12.08
CA GLN A 574 -10.06 -13.80 10.88
C GLN A 574 -8.94 -12.78 11.09
N GLU A 575 -7.70 -13.25 11.07
CA GLU A 575 -6.52 -12.39 11.09
C GLU A 575 -6.32 -11.65 9.75
N ASN A 576 -5.66 -10.50 9.85
CA ASN A 576 -5.16 -9.75 8.71
C ASN A 576 -3.90 -10.37 8.10
N HIS A 577 -3.41 -9.77 7.00
CA HIS A 577 -2.20 -10.25 6.32
C HIS A 577 -0.91 -10.16 7.14
N ARG A 578 -0.96 -9.56 8.33
CA ARG A 578 0.14 -9.43 9.29
C ARG A 578 0.00 -10.39 10.49
N GLY A 579 -1.01 -11.25 10.53
CA GLY A 579 -1.30 -12.10 11.68
C GLY A 579 -1.88 -11.33 12.88
N GLU A 580 -2.56 -10.21 12.61
CA GLU A 580 -3.19 -9.37 13.63
C GLU A 580 -4.69 -9.27 13.38
N PHE A 581 -5.49 -9.14 14.43
CA PHE A 581 -6.91 -8.79 14.28
C PHE A 581 -7.03 -7.26 14.09
N ASP A 582 -7.47 -6.83 12.91
CA ASP A 582 -7.74 -5.43 12.58
C ASP A 582 -9.22 -5.06 12.60
N ALA A 583 -10.09 -6.05 12.69
CA ALA A 583 -11.50 -5.95 13.03
C ALA A 583 -11.91 -7.27 13.68
N VAL A 584 -13.01 -7.28 14.43
CA VAL A 584 -13.61 -8.53 14.91
C VAL A 584 -14.40 -9.12 13.76
N GLU A 585 -13.69 -9.80 12.87
CA GLU A 585 -14.22 -10.50 11.70
C GLU A 585 -14.18 -12.01 11.94
N PHE A 586 -15.20 -12.73 11.48
CA PHE A 586 -15.21 -14.20 11.53
C PHE A 586 -15.90 -14.77 10.30
N LYS A 587 -15.44 -15.95 9.89
CA LYS A 587 -16.00 -16.66 8.74
C LYS A 587 -17.08 -17.64 9.17
N CYS A 588 -18.26 -17.51 8.59
CA CYS A 588 -19.33 -18.48 8.75
C CYS A 588 -19.00 -19.80 8.06
N PRO A 589 -19.45 -20.95 8.61
CA PRO A 589 -19.38 -22.24 7.93
C PRO A 589 -19.97 -22.21 6.50
N GLU A 590 -20.97 -21.37 6.28
CA GLU A 590 -21.63 -21.14 4.99
C GLU A 590 -20.75 -20.39 3.97
N GLY A 591 -19.54 -19.96 4.34
CA GLY A 591 -18.51 -19.49 3.41
C GLY A 591 -18.30 -17.98 3.33
N TYR A 592 -19.10 -17.19 4.04
CA TYR A 592 -19.05 -15.72 4.02
C TYR A 592 -18.56 -15.12 5.35
N VAL A 593 -18.19 -13.84 5.32
CA VAL A 593 -17.54 -13.14 6.45
C VAL A 593 -18.49 -12.14 7.10
N LEU A 594 -18.50 -12.11 8.42
CA LEU A 594 -19.23 -11.16 9.26
C LEU A 594 -18.24 -10.32 10.03
N ARG A 595 -18.64 -9.07 10.32
CA ARG A 595 -17.89 -8.13 11.14
C ARG A 595 -18.73 -7.68 12.33
N VAL A 596 -18.11 -7.57 13.50
CA VAL A 596 -18.68 -6.91 14.70
C VAL A 596 -18.17 -5.48 14.75
N ASP A 597 -19.08 -4.52 14.67
CA ASP A 597 -18.79 -3.09 14.60
C ASP A 597 -19.64 -2.34 15.62
N SER A 598 -19.18 -2.31 16.87
CA SER A 598 -19.89 -1.59 17.93
C SER A 598 -19.88 -0.07 17.75
N GLY A 599 -19.11 0.47 16.80
CA GLY A 599 -19.12 1.89 16.45
C GLY A 599 -20.22 2.25 15.44
N SER A 600 -20.97 1.26 14.93
CA SER A 600 -22.05 1.48 13.98
C SER A 600 -23.41 1.70 14.67
N GLN A 601 -24.10 2.79 14.27
CA GLN A 601 -25.43 3.17 14.74
C GLN A 601 -26.56 2.40 14.07
N VAL A 602 -26.30 1.81 12.91
CA VAL A 602 -27.30 1.00 12.20
C VAL A 602 -27.29 -0.42 12.76
N ARG A 603 -28.43 -1.11 12.68
CA ARG A 603 -28.51 -2.50 13.18
C ARG A 603 -27.53 -3.43 12.45
N GLY A 604 -27.36 -3.20 11.16
CA GLY A 604 -26.27 -3.79 10.40
C GLY A 604 -26.42 -3.56 8.91
N ASP A 605 -25.28 -3.45 8.24
CA ASP A 605 -25.16 -3.21 6.80
C ASP A 605 -24.94 -4.54 6.08
N ILE A 606 -25.79 -4.86 5.11
CA ILE A 606 -25.74 -6.12 4.38
C ILE A 606 -25.47 -5.91 2.89
N LYS A 607 -24.57 -6.72 2.33
CA LYS A 607 -24.40 -6.86 0.88
C LYS A 607 -25.34 -7.94 0.39
N SER A 608 -26.49 -7.54 -0.17
CA SER A 608 -27.60 -8.44 -0.56
C SER A 608 -27.27 -9.31 -1.77
N GLU A 609 -26.45 -8.77 -2.69
CA GLU A 609 -25.95 -9.43 -3.89
C GLU A 609 -25.16 -10.68 -3.46
N ASP A 610 -25.73 -11.88 -3.67
CA ASP A 610 -25.20 -13.23 -3.38
C ASP A 610 -25.77 -14.01 -2.18
N LEU A 611 -26.76 -13.51 -1.41
CA LEU A 611 -27.21 -14.20 -0.18
C LEU A 611 -28.20 -15.36 -0.34
N GLY A 612 -28.83 -15.53 -1.51
CA GLY A 612 -29.62 -16.71 -1.89
C GLY A 612 -30.50 -17.31 -0.77
N LYS A 613 -30.20 -18.54 -0.35
CA LYS A 613 -30.94 -19.32 0.68
C LYS A 613 -30.57 -18.99 2.14
N ASN A 614 -29.46 -18.26 2.36
CA ASN A 614 -28.89 -18.04 3.70
C ASN A 614 -29.49 -16.82 4.42
N TYR A 615 -30.17 -15.94 3.67
CA TYR A 615 -30.95 -14.82 4.20
C TYR A 615 -32.43 -15.00 3.86
N LYS A 616 -33.25 -15.40 4.84
CA LYS A 616 -34.70 -15.62 4.66
C LYS A 616 -35.47 -15.02 5.83
N ASN A 617 -36.62 -14.40 5.55
CA ASN A 617 -37.49 -13.78 6.56
C ASN A 617 -36.73 -12.78 7.48
N LYS A 618 -35.84 -11.96 6.91
CA LYS A 618 -34.97 -11.03 7.63
C LYS A 618 -34.07 -11.73 8.67
N ARG A 619 -33.65 -12.98 8.44
CA ARG A 619 -32.71 -13.72 9.28
C ARG A 619 -31.55 -14.25 8.45
N LEU A 620 -30.33 -14.02 8.91
CA LEU A 620 -29.09 -14.52 8.31
C LEU A 620 -28.54 -15.69 9.14
N LYS A 621 -28.26 -16.83 8.51
CA LYS A 621 -27.78 -18.05 9.18
C LYS A 621 -26.27 -18.20 9.11
N CYS A 622 -25.59 -18.27 10.26
CA CYS A 622 -24.16 -18.53 10.37
C CYS A 622 -23.90 -19.70 11.33
N GLY A 623 -23.64 -20.90 10.80
CA GLY A 623 -23.51 -22.12 11.58
C GLY A 623 -24.77 -22.39 12.41
N ASN A 624 -24.61 -22.45 13.74
CA ASN A 624 -25.71 -22.66 14.69
C ASN A 624 -26.37 -21.34 15.16
N GLN A 625 -25.94 -20.19 14.63
CA GLN A 625 -26.46 -18.87 15.01
C GLN A 625 -27.34 -18.27 13.91
N TYR A 626 -28.33 -17.48 14.33
CA TYR A 626 -29.24 -16.74 13.45
C TYR A 626 -29.28 -15.26 13.83
N PHE A 627 -28.78 -14.39 12.96
CA PHE A 627 -28.82 -12.94 13.15
C PHE A 627 -30.12 -12.36 12.60
N ARG A 628 -30.86 -11.61 13.41
CA ARG A 628 -32.17 -11.05 13.05
C ARG A 628 -32.03 -9.60 12.56
N GLY A 629 -32.57 -9.29 11.39
CA GLY A 629 -32.68 -7.95 10.81
C GLY A 629 -33.88 -7.14 11.35
N PRO A 630 -34.30 -6.06 10.67
CA PRO A 630 -33.91 -5.64 9.32
C PRO A 630 -32.46 -5.16 9.25
N PHE A 631 -31.77 -5.51 8.17
CA PHE A 631 -30.44 -4.99 7.84
C PHE A 631 -30.57 -3.98 6.70
N GLU A 632 -29.77 -2.94 6.73
CA GLU A 632 -29.70 -1.91 5.69
C GLU A 632 -28.87 -2.42 4.52
N GLU A 633 -29.35 -2.22 3.30
CA GLU A 633 -28.65 -2.69 2.11
C GLU A 633 -27.58 -1.66 1.68
N ILE A 634 -26.35 -2.11 1.49
CA ILE A 634 -25.25 -1.23 1.11
C ILE A 634 -25.39 -0.86 -0.37
N ILE A 635 -25.53 0.44 -0.66
CA ILE A 635 -25.44 0.96 -2.02
C ILE A 635 -23.97 0.89 -2.47
N THR A 636 -23.71 0.15 -3.55
CA THR A 636 -22.40 -0.36 -4.01
C THR A 636 -21.37 0.69 -4.48
N GLU A 637 -21.61 1.99 -4.25
CA GLU A 637 -20.73 3.08 -4.72
C GLU A 637 -19.72 3.60 -3.67
N GLY A 638 -19.73 3.07 -2.43
CA GLY A 638 -18.80 3.44 -1.35
C GLY A 638 -17.62 2.47 -1.14
N PRO A 639 -16.63 2.80 -0.28
CA PRO A 639 -15.56 1.89 0.11
C PRO A 639 -16.14 0.79 1.00
N ILE A 640 -16.52 -0.31 0.35
CA ILE A 640 -17.07 -1.49 0.99
C ILE A 640 -15.97 -2.10 1.87
N PHE A 641 -16.35 -2.43 3.12
CA PHE A 641 -15.59 -3.06 4.19
C PHE A 641 -14.38 -3.92 3.77
N SER A 642 -13.39 -4.05 4.66
CA SER A 642 -12.30 -5.01 4.49
C SER A 642 -12.84 -6.40 4.11
N ARG A 643 -12.23 -7.05 3.11
CA ARG A 643 -12.32 -8.51 2.85
C ARG A 643 -13.72 -9.11 2.64
N ASP A 644 -14.49 -8.61 1.68
CA ASP A 644 -15.76 -9.23 1.24
C ASP A 644 -16.75 -9.51 2.40
N VAL A 645 -16.76 -8.65 3.43
CA VAL A 645 -17.73 -8.70 4.53
C VAL A 645 -19.15 -8.59 3.97
N ILE A 646 -19.98 -9.58 4.29
CA ILE A 646 -21.38 -9.64 3.82
C ILE A 646 -22.32 -8.94 4.80
N LEU A 647 -22.03 -8.98 6.10
CA LEU A 647 -22.81 -8.29 7.13
C LEU A 647 -21.87 -7.59 8.13
N ASN A 648 -22.05 -6.28 8.27
CA ASN A 648 -21.48 -5.47 9.34
C ASN A 648 -22.49 -5.36 10.48
N MET A 649 -22.24 -5.95 11.64
CA MET A 649 -23.16 -5.98 12.77
C MET A 649 -22.94 -4.77 13.68
N GLY A 650 -23.91 -3.86 13.73
CA GLY A 650 -23.83 -2.65 14.56
C GLY A 650 -24.32 -2.83 15.99
N TRP A 651 -24.10 -1.80 16.83
CA TRP A 651 -24.44 -1.85 18.25
C TRP A 651 -25.90 -2.24 18.56
N PRO A 652 -26.92 -1.78 17.81
CA PRO A 652 -28.31 -2.16 18.07
C PRO A 652 -28.57 -3.67 18.00
N LEU A 653 -27.80 -4.42 17.20
CA LEU A 653 -27.88 -5.88 17.17
C LEU A 653 -27.06 -6.51 18.31
N LEU A 654 -25.87 -5.98 18.59
CA LEU A 654 -24.98 -6.52 19.61
C LEU A 654 -25.58 -6.43 21.02
N ARG A 655 -26.34 -5.37 21.32
CA ARG A 655 -26.95 -5.17 22.64
C ARG A 655 -28.06 -6.18 23.00
N GLU A 656 -28.53 -6.97 22.04
CA GLU A 656 -29.53 -8.02 22.28
C GLU A 656 -28.95 -9.25 22.97
N TYR A 657 -27.63 -9.44 22.90
CA TYR A 657 -26.96 -10.56 23.53
C TYR A 657 -26.77 -10.32 25.03
N LYS A 658 -26.92 -11.39 25.83
CA LYS A 658 -26.59 -11.35 27.25
C LYS A 658 -25.11 -11.06 27.46
N GLN A 659 -24.26 -11.69 26.66
CA GLN A 659 -22.81 -11.57 26.74
C GLN A 659 -22.16 -11.94 25.40
N ILE A 660 -21.09 -11.23 25.04
CA ILE A 660 -20.26 -11.53 23.86
C ILE A 660 -18.84 -11.73 24.37
N ASP A 661 -18.32 -12.95 24.21
CA ASP A 661 -16.98 -13.32 24.63
C ASP A 661 -16.02 -13.30 23.46
N ILE A 662 -14.88 -12.62 23.63
CA ILE A 662 -13.88 -12.41 22.58
C ILE A 662 -12.50 -12.74 23.15
N SER A 663 -11.78 -13.66 22.50
CA SER A 663 -10.35 -13.87 22.74
C SER A 663 -9.58 -13.42 21.51
N LEU A 664 -8.94 -12.25 21.59
CA LEU A 664 -7.99 -11.80 20.57
C LEU A 664 -6.61 -12.45 20.73
N LYS A 665 -6.39 -13.15 21.85
CA LYS A 665 -5.18 -13.93 22.11
C LYS A 665 -5.25 -15.28 21.39
N ASP A 666 -6.39 -15.98 21.52
CA ASP A 666 -6.59 -17.31 20.96
C ASP A 666 -7.44 -17.29 19.67
N GLY A 667 -7.88 -16.11 19.23
CA GLY A 667 -8.52 -15.88 17.93
C GLY A 667 -9.94 -16.43 17.80
N TRP A 668 -10.83 -16.16 18.76
CA TRP A 668 -12.23 -16.62 18.68
C TRP A 668 -13.26 -15.66 19.28
N ILE A 669 -14.52 -15.83 18.87
CA ILE A 669 -15.69 -15.11 19.39
C ILE A 669 -16.87 -16.04 19.67
N ASP A 670 -17.59 -15.81 20.76
CA ASP A 670 -18.82 -16.51 21.15
C ASP A 670 -19.94 -15.52 21.53
N PHE A 671 -21.18 -15.88 21.16
CA PHE A 671 -22.37 -15.06 21.38
C PHE A 671 -23.36 -15.80 22.29
N LYS A 672 -23.54 -15.28 23.51
CA LYS A 672 -24.44 -15.85 24.53
C LYS A 672 -25.76 -15.08 24.55
N ARG A 673 -26.86 -15.79 24.30
CA ARG A 673 -28.23 -15.23 24.29
C ARG A 673 -28.84 -15.18 25.67
#